data_AF-A0A958A3K5-F1
#
_entry.id   AF-A0A958A3K5-F1
#
_cell.length_a   1.000
_cell.length_b   1.000
_cell.length_c   1.000
_cell.angle_alpha   90.00
_cell.angle_beta   90.00
_cell.angle_gamma   90.00
#
_symmetry.space_group_name_H-M   'P 1'
#
loop_
_entity.id
_entity.type
_entity.pdbx_description
1 polymer ?
#
loop_
_entity_poly.entity_id
_entity_poly.type
_entity_poly.pdbx_seq_one_letter_code
_entity_poly.pdbx_strand_id
1 'polypeptide(L)'
;DTLNSKAAFFGIERLFAEIGRCLPVMISGTITDASGRTLSGQTTDAFWTSVAHARPFSIGLNCALGAKEMRPYIETLAKSATGTFISCYPNAGLPNEFGEYDQTPAEIAAFLQEFAQSGFVNIVGGCCGTTPDHIRAIAQAVESLTPRAVPPTEPVMHLSGLEPLRIGPGSLFVNIGERTNVAGSIKFKRLIKEENYEEALRIAAEQVENGAQMIDVNFDDGMLDGQACMTRFLNLIAAEPDIARVPVVIDSSKWSVIEAGLKCVQGKAVVNSISLKEGEAEFKRQAELVKKYGAAVIVMAFDEQGQADTIERKVEICTRAYHILTQEVGFPPEDIIFDPNILTVATGIEEHNNYAINFIEATRLIKQTLPHAKVSGGVSNISFSFRGNNVVREAMHSAFLYHAIKAGLDMAIVNAGQLAVYDDIPPELLALVEDVLFNRRLDATERLVSYAETVKGDGPKKVEDQAWRGWPVEKRLAHALIKGIMDYIVEDTEEARQNRELALHVIEGPLMDGMNVVGDLFGEGKMFLPQVVKSARVMKKAVAYLTPYIEAEKRLNGDGAGEPLAKILLATVKGDVHDIGKNIVGVVLGCNNYEIIDLGVMVPAEKILETAQREKVDIIGLSGLITPSLDEMVHVAGEMERLGFTTPLLIGGATTSRIHT
;
A
#
# COMPACT_ATOMS: atom_id res chain seq x y z
N ASP A 1 21.78 0.86 -5.08
CA ASP A 1 21.24 -0.21 -4.23
C ASP A 1 21.09 0.33 -2.81
N THR A 2 19.84 0.38 -2.35
CA THR A 2 19.49 0.90 -1.02
C THR A 2 19.90 -0.04 0.10
N LEU A 3 19.93 -1.36 -0.14
CA LEU A 3 20.36 -2.33 0.87
C LEU A 3 21.84 -2.14 1.22
N ASN A 4 22.68 -1.86 0.21
CA ASN A 4 24.09 -1.49 0.43
C ASN A 4 24.22 -0.20 1.26
N SER A 5 23.35 0.78 1.02
CA SER A 5 23.32 2.02 1.79
C SER A 5 22.94 1.77 3.25
N LYS A 6 21.91 0.96 3.50
CA LYS A 6 21.51 0.53 4.85
C LYS A 6 22.63 -0.21 5.58
N ALA A 7 23.37 -1.08 4.90
CA ALA A 7 24.54 -1.73 5.48
C ALA A 7 25.63 -0.72 5.89
N ALA A 8 25.88 0.30 5.05
CA ALA A 8 26.80 1.38 5.40
C ALA A 8 26.32 2.19 6.62
N PHE A 9 25.03 2.55 6.70
CA PHE A 9 24.47 3.27 7.84
C PHE A 9 24.54 2.47 9.13
N PHE A 10 24.26 1.17 9.07
CA PHE A 10 24.42 0.29 10.21
C PHE A 10 25.88 0.28 10.72
N GLY A 11 26.84 0.23 9.80
CA GLY A 11 28.27 0.35 10.11
C GLY A 11 28.66 1.70 10.70
N ILE A 12 28.15 2.81 10.14
CA ILE A 12 28.38 4.17 10.63
C ILE A 12 27.84 4.34 12.05
N GLU A 13 26.61 3.90 12.32
CA GLU A 13 25.99 3.96 13.65
C GLU A 13 26.74 3.09 14.68
N ARG A 14 27.34 1.96 14.26
CA ARG A 14 28.26 1.20 15.14
C ARG A 14 29.50 2.02 15.47
N LEU A 15 30.14 2.60 14.46
CA LEU A 15 31.34 3.41 14.65
C LEU A 15 31.06 4.64 15.52
N PHE A 16 29.94 5.34 15.33
CA PHE A 16 29.53 6.48 16.15
C PHE A 16 29.38 6.11 17.63
N ALA A 17 28.78 4.96 17.92
CA ALA A 17 28.68 4.44 19.27
C ALA A 17 30.06 4.11 19.87
N GLU A 18 30.96 3.49 19.09
CA GLU A 18 32.32 3.13 19.52
C GLU A 18 33.18 4.37 19.84
N ILE A 19 33.09 5.43 19.04
CA ILE A 19 33.89 6.65 19.23
C ILE A 19 33.21 7.71 20.11
N GLY A 20 31.94 7.51 20.49
CA GLY A 20 31.15 8.45 21.29
C GLY A 20 30.88 9.79 20.59
N ARG A 21 30.86 9.82 19.25
CA ARG A 21 30.67 11.03 18.44
C ARG A 21 29.85 10.74 17.20
N CYS A 22 28.83 11.55 16.96
CA CYS A 22 28.08 11.57 15.71
C CYS A 22 28.63 12.64 14.76
N LEU A 23 28.82 12.28 13.49
CA LEU A 23 29.21 13.21 12.43
C LEU A 23 28.05 13.39 11.43
N PRO A 24 27.94 14.55 10.76
CA PRO A 24 26.96 14.75 9.69
C PRO A 24 27.16 13.72 8.57
N VAL A 25 26.09 13.00 8.21
CA VAL A 25 26.07 12.06 7.09
C VAL A 25 25.27 12.68 5.95
N MET A 26 25.87 12.79 4.77
CA MET A 26 25.15 13.11 3.54
C MET A 26 24.84 11.81 2.79
N ILE A 27 23.59 11.65 2.39
CA ILE A 27 23.13 10.51 1.59
C ILE A 27 22.75 11.04 0.21
N SER A 28 23.22 10.39 -0.84
CA SER A 28 22.79 10.71 -2.20
C SER A 28 22.46 9.44 -2.97
N GLY A 29 21.27 9.43 -3.56
CA GLY A 29 20.81 8.40 -4.46
C GLY A 29 21.15 8.74 -5.91
N THR A 30 21.04 7.73 -6.78
CA THR A 30 21.14 7.91 -8.23
C THR A 30 19.93 7.26 -8.88
N ILE A 31 19.19 8.04 -9.65
CA ILE A 31 18.08 7.58 -10.49
C ILE A 31 18.67 7.23 -11.86
N THR A 32 18.47 6.00 -12.32
CA THR A 32 19.24 5.45 -13.45
C THR A 32 18.76 5.93 -14.81
N ASP A 33 17.48 6.23 -14.95
CA ASP A 33 16.85 6.59 -16.22
C ASP A 33 15.52 7.34 -15.99
N ALA A 34 14.81 7.59 -17.09
CA ALA A 34 13.52 8.29 -17.10
C ALA A 34 12.37 7.53 -16.39
N SER A 35 12.58 6.29 -15.93
CA SER A 35 11.59 5.57 -15.11
C SER A 35 11.47 6.13 -13.69
N GLY A 36 12.43 6.94 -13.24
CA GLY A 36 12.42 7.53 -11.90
C GLY A 36 12.80 6.58 -10.78
N ARG A 37 13.43 5.46 -11.13
CA ARG A 37 13.85 4.42 -10.19
C ARG A 37 15.36 4.38 -10.02
N THR A 38 15.79 3.94 -8.84
CA THR A 38 17.17 3.54 -8.60
C THR A 38 17.49 2.23 -9.35
N LEU A 39 18.76 1.87 -9.45
CA LEU A 39 19.18 0.59 -10.07
C LEU A 39 18.49 -0.64 -9.42
N SER A 40 18.17 -0.57 -8.13
CA SER A 40 17.47 -1.65 -7.40
C SER A 40 15.94 -1.51 -7.44
N GLY A 41 15.40 -0.66 -8.31
CA GLY A 41 13.97 -0.53 -8.62
C GLY A 41 13.17 0.40 -7.71
N GLN A 42 13.77 1.00 -6.66
CA GLN A 42 13.04 1.89 -5.76
C GLN A 42 12.72 3.24 -6.39
N THR A 43 11.51 3.74 -6.18
CA THR A 43 11.14 5.13 -6.48
C THR A 43 11.85 6.10 -5.51
N THR A 44 11.87 7.39 -5.85
CA THR A 44 12.54 8.42 -5.03
C THR A 44 11.99 8.49 -3.59
N ASP A 45 10.67 8.43 -3.43
CA ASP A 45 10.02 8.48 -2.10
C ASP A 45 10.24 7.17 -1.31
N ALA A 46 10.20 6.02 -1.99
CA ALA A 46 10.56 4.74 -1.37
C ALA A 46 12.01 4.72 -0.88
N PHE A 47 12.94 5.28 -1.68
CA PHE A 47 14.34 5.43 -1.30
C PHE A 47 14.47 6.27 -0.02
N TRP A 48 13.87 7.47 0.02
CA TRP A 48 13.87 8.31 1.21
C TRP A 48 13.31 7.57 2.44
N THR A 49 12.13 6.95 2.29
CA THR A 49 11.49 6.17 3.37
C THR A 49 12.41 5.09 3.93
N SER A 50 13.20 4.45 3.07
CA SER A 50 14.11 3.35 3.44
C SER A 50 15.35 3.84 4.21
N VAL A 51 15.76 5.09 4.02
CA VAL A 51 17.03 5.63 4.56
C VAL A 51 16.84 6.73 5.60
N ALA A 52 15.61 7.21 5.81
CA ALA A 52 15.29 8.29 6.76
C ALA A 52 15.75 8.00 8.20
N HIS A 53 15.73 6.72 8.61
CA HIS A 53 16.20 6.28 9.93
C HIS A 53 17.67 6.62 10.22
N ALA A 54 18.49 6.81 9.19
CA ALA A 54 19.89 7.24 9.33
C ALA A 54 20.05 8.70 9.76
N ARG A 55 18.94 9.48 9.82
CA ARG A 55 18.89 10.89 10.22
C ARG A 55 19.97 11.73 9.52
N PRO A 56 20.01 11.72 8.18
CA PRO A 56 21.08 12.38 7.45
C PRO A 56 21.03 13.90 7.62
N PHE A 57 22.21 14.52 7.57
CA PHE A 57 22.33 15.96 7.43
C PHE A 57 21.69 16.44 6.12
N SER A 58 21.95 15.73 5.03
CA SER A 58 21.24 15.95 3.77
C SER A 58 20.93 14.65 3.05
N ILE A 59 19.81 14.64 2.33
CA ILE A 59 19.44 13.62 1.34
C ILE A 59 19.42 14.24 -0.05
N GLY A 60 19.85 13.52 -1.07
CA GLY A 60 19.93 14.11 -2.40
C GLY A 60 19.96 13.13 -3.54
N LEU A 61 20.11 13.69 -4.73
CA LEU A 61 20.32 12.95 -5.97
C LEU A 61 21.58 13.44 -6.70
N ASN A 62 22.28 12.51 -7.34
CA ASN A 62 23.47 12.80 -8.11
C ASN A 62 23.68 11.85 -9.29
N CYS A 63 24.45 12.34 -10.26
CA CYS A 63 24.86 11.59 -11.45
C CYS A 63 23.68 11.06 -12.28
N ALA A 64 23.98 10.24 -13.29
CA ALA A 64 23.11 9.60 -14.29
C ALA A 64 22.28 10.55 -15.16
N LEU A 65 21.63 11.54 -14.55
CA LEU A 65 20.76 12.51 -15.19
C LEU A 65 21.42 13.90 -15.23
N GLY A 66 21.05 14.67 -16.26
CA GLY A 66 21.31 16.10 -16.29
C GLY A 66 20.37 16.86 -15.35
N ALA A 67 20.60 18.16 -15.18
CA ALA A 67 19.77 18.98 -14.30
C ALA A 67 18.29 18.97 -14.75
N LYS A 68 18.03 19.07 -16.05
CA LYS A 68 16.66 19.06 -16.59
C LYS A 68 15.91 17.79 -16.20
N GLU A 69 16.48 16.61 -16.45
CA GLU A 69 15.84 15.33 -16.20
C GLU A 69 15.73 15.01 -14.69
N MET A 70 16.61 15.60 -13.86
CA MET A 70 16.62 15.37 -12.42
C MET A 70 15.54 16.17 -11.67
N ARG A 71 15.01 17.24 -12.27
CA ARG A 71 14.02 18.14 -11.67
C ARG A 71 12.83 17.42 -11.01
N PRO A 72 12.06 16.56 -11.70
CA PRO A 72 10.87 15.94 -11.11
C PRO A 72 11.21 15.10 -9.87
N TYR A 73 12.39 14.48 -9.82
CA TYR A 73 12.80 13.64 -8.70
C TYR A 73 13.27 14.45 -7.50
N ILE A 74 13.99 15.55 -7.73
CA ILE A 74 14.37 16.49 -6.66
C ILE A 74 13.15 17.16 -6.05
N GLU A 75 12.16 17.52 -6.86
CA GLU A 75 10.89 18.01 -6.34
C GLU A 75 10.17 16.93 -5.48
N THR A 76 10.13 15.66 -5.92
CA THR A 76 9.54 14.57 -5.12
C THR A 76 10.21 14.47 -3.76
N LEU A 77 11.54 14.53 -3.76
CA LEU A 77 12.34 14.50 -2.56
C LEU A 77 12.10 15.74 -1.69
N ALA A 78 11.93 16.91 -2.29
CA ALA A 78 11.58 18.16 -1.60
C ALA A 78 10.23 18.12 -0.88
N LYS A 79 9.24 17.47 -1.49
CA LYS A 79 7.91 17.27 -0.89
C LYS A 79 7.94 16.19 0.20
N SER A 80 8.75 15.14 0.04
CA SER A 80 8.71 13.95 0.91
C SER A 80 9.71 13.97 2.06
N ALA A 81 10.89 14.57 1.86
CA ALA A 81 11.97 14.58 2.84
C ALA A 81 11.74 15.64 3.91
N THR A 82 11.27 15.20 5.08
CA THR A 82 11.07 16.04 6.26
C THR A 82 12.28 15.96 7.19
N GLY A 83 12.52 17.03 7.96
CA GLY A 83 13.58 17.06 8.98
C GLY A 83 15.03 17.00 8.47
N THR A 84 15.26 17.13 7.15
CA THR A 84 16.60 17.07 6.55
C THR A 84 16.77 18.06 5.38
N PHE A 85 18.02 18.44 5.11
CA PHE A 85 18.38 19.28 3.97
C PHE A 85 18.40 18.47 2.68
N ILE A 86 18.25 19.15 1.54
CA ILE A 86 18.29 18.51 0.21
C ILE A 86 19.53 18.92 -0.57
N SER A 87 20.26 17.93 -1.08
CA SER A 87 21.39 18.13 -1.99
C SER A 87 21.07 17.70 -3.42
N CYS A 88 21.52 18.47 -4.41
CA CYS A 88 21.38 18.13 -5.82
C CYS A 88 22.68 18.44 -6.57
N TYR A 89 23.29 17.43 -7.20
CA TYR A 89 24.49 17.63 -8.00
C TYR A 89 24.44 16.77 -9.27
N PRO A 90 23.75 17.25 -10.33
CA PRO A 90 23.52 16.52 -11.57
C PRO A 90 24.77 16.51 -12.46
N ASN A 91 24.71 15.72 -13.55
CA ASN A 91 25.70 15.80 -14.62
C ASN A 91 25.51 17.09 -15.45
N ALA A 92 26.54 17.47 -16.22
CA ALA A 92 26.44 18.51 -17.26
C ALA A 92 25.67 17.98 -18.48
N GLY A 93 24.39 17.66 -18.29
CA GLY A 93 23.53 17.01 -19.27
C GLY A 93 23.70 15.50 -19.30
N LEU A 94 22.96 14.86 -20.21
CA LEU A 94 23.16 13.45 -20.54
C LEU A 94 24.43 13.29 -21.41
N PRO A 95 25.19 12.18 -21.27
CA PRO A 95 26.35 11.95 -22.12
C PRO A 95 25.92 11.80 -23.59
N ASN A 96 26.67 12.42 -24.51
CA ASN A 96 26.44 12.28 -25.94
C ASN A 96 26.96 10.92 -26.47
N GLU A 97 26.82 10.66 -27.78
CA GLU A 97 27.23 9.39 -28.40
C GLU A 97 28.73 9.09 -28.26
N PHE A 98 29.55 10.10 -27.97
CA PHE A 98 30.99 9.98 -27.70
C PHE A 98 31.32 9.89 -26.20
N GLY A 99 30.31 9.90 -25.33
CA GLY A 99 30.46 9.88 -23.88
C GLY A 99 30.87 11.22 -23.27
N GLU A 100 30.81 12.31 -24.05
CA GLU A 100 31.12 13.67 -23.61
C GLU A 100 29.86 14.39 -23.09
N TYR A 101 30.06 15.52 -22.42
CA TYR A 101 28.99 16.30 -21.78
C TYR A 101 28.95 17.70 -22.39
N ASP A 102 27.85 18.02 -23.06
CA ASP A 102 27.73 19.24 -23.89
C ASP A 102 27.08 20.41 -23.15
N GLN A 103 26.47 20.18 -21.98
CA GLN A 103 25.78 21.25 -21.25
C GLN A 103 26.78 22.27 -20.71
N THR A 104 26.51 23.54 -20.97
CA THR A 104 27.39 24.65 -20.63
C THR A 104 27.24 25.10 -19.16
N PRO A 105 28.21 25.86 -18.61
CA PRO A 105 28.11 26.47 -17.28
C PRO A 105 26.86 27.31 -17.07
N ALA A 106 26.40 28.05 -18.09
CA ALA A 106 25.23 28.91 -17.98
C ALA A 106 23.93 28.10 -17.91
N GLU A 107 23.84 27.02 -18.69
CA GLU A 107 22.64 26.17 -18.72
C GLU A 107 22.44 25.43 -17.40
N ILE A 108 23.47 24.78 -16.86
CA ILE A 108 23.35 24.07 -15.56
C ILE A 108 23.04 25.04 -14.42
N ALA A 109 23.64 26.23 -14.44
CA ALA A 109 23.42 27.25 -13.42
C ALA A 109 21.97 27.76 -13.44
N ALA A 110 21.38 27.95 -14.63
CA ALA A 110 19.98 28.35 -14.77
C ALA A 110 19.02 27.30 -14.18
N PHE A 111 19.25 26.01 -14.42
CA PHE A 111 18.41 24.94 -13.82
C PHE A 111 18.54 24.90 -12.29
N LEU A 112 19.76 24.93 -11.74
CA LEU A 112 19.95 24.88 -10.29
C LEU A 112 19.49 26.16 -9.59
N GLN A 113 19.51 27.30 -10.28
CA GLN A 113 18.88 28.52 -9.82
C GLN A 113 17.37 28.37 -9.71
N GLU A 114 16.70 27.78 -10.71
CA GLU A 114 15.27 27.48 -10.66
C GLU A 114 14.95 26.52 -9.51
N PHE A 115 15.76 25.49 -9.28
CA PHE A 115 15.53 24.55 -8.17
C PHE A 115 15.58 25.25 -6.80
N ALA A 116 16.51 26.20 -6.65
CA ALA A 116 16.62 27.00 -5.44
C ALA A 116 15.44 27.98 -5.30
N GLN A 117 15.02 28.64 -6.38
CA GLN A 117 13.86 29.54 -6.39
C GLN A 117 12.55 28.82 -6.07
N SER A 118 12.38 27.61 -6.59
CA SER A 118 11.24 26.73 -6.31
C SER A 118 11.32 26.09 -4.92
N GLY A 119 12.37 26.37 -4.14
CA GLY A 119 12.51 25.90 -2.77
C GLY A 119 12.76 24.40 -2.67
N PHE A 120 13.40 23.79 -3.67
CA PHE A 120 13.65 22.34 -3.69
C PHE A 120 14.97 21.92 -3.04
N VAL A 121 15.97 22.80 -3.01
CA VAL A 121 17.35 22.45 -2.65
C VAL A 121 17.92 23.33 -1.54
N ASN A 122 18.87 22.76 -0.80
CA ASN A 122 19.68 23.44 0.21
C ASN A 122 21.16 23.46 -0.19
N ILE A 123 21.62 22.42 -0.89
CA ILE A 123 23.00 22.24 -1.33
C ILE A 123 22.97 21.92 -2.83
N VAL A 124 23.75 22.65 -3.62
CA VAL A 124 23.86 22.42 -5.07
C VAL A 124 25.31 22.18 -5.46
N GLY A 125 25.52 21.39 -6.51
CA GLY A 125 26.85 21.10 -7.04
C GLY A 125 26.80 20.51 -8.44
N GLY A 126 27.87 19.82 -8.82
CA GLY A 126 27.99 19.16 -10.11
C GLY A 126 28.61 17.77 -10.00
N CYS A 127 28.27 16.89 -10.94
CA CYS A 127 28.83 15.54 -11.07
C CYS A 127 29.59 15.41 -12.40
N CYS A 128 29.37 14.35 -13.19
CA CYS A 128 30.11 14.09 -14.41
C CYS A 128 29.91 15.23 -15.43
N GLY A 129 31.00 15.59 -16.13
CA GLY A 129 31.01 16.69 -17.10
C GLY A 129 31.12 18.09 -16.50
N THR A 130 30.89 18.27 -15.20
CA THR A 130 31.00 19.59 -14.56
C THR A 130 32.46 19.97 -14.28
N THR A 131 32.76 21.27 -14.40
CA THR A 131 34.12 21.83 -14.25
C THR A 131 34.11 22.99 -13.24
N PRO A 132 35.27 23.52 -12.81
CA PRO A 132 35.31 24.71 -11.96
C PRO A 132 34.53 25.91 -12.51
N ASP A 133 34.42 26.05 -13.83
CA ASP A 133 33.63 27.11 -14.45
C ASP A 133 32.12 26.90 -14.27
N HIS A 134 31.66 25.64 -14.34
CA HIS A 134 30.29 25.29 -13.99
C HIS A 134 30.00 25.62 -12.53
N ILE A 135 30.88 25.21 -11.60
CA ILE A 135 30.70 25.48 -10.17
C ILE A 135 30.69 26.98 -9.87
N ARG A 136 31.52 27.78 -10.55
CA ARG A 136 31.51 29.25 -10.41
C ARG A 136 30.18 29.85 -10.87
N ALA A 137 29.66 29.42 -12.02
CA ALA A 137 28.38 29.88 -12.54
C ALA A 137 27.23 29.49 -11.60
N ILE A 138 27.21 28.26 -11.10
CA ILE A 138 26.21 27.77 -10.14
C ILE A 138 26.25 28.61 -8.86
N ALA A 139 27.43 28.82 -8.28
CA ALA A 139 27.60 29.59 -7.06
C ALA A 139 27.08 31.03 -7.22
N GLN A 140 27.40 31.70 -8.34
CA GLN A 140 26.90 33.04 -8.64
C GLN A 140 25.39 33.08 -8.81
N ALA A 141 24.80 32.06 -9.45
CA ALA A 141 23.36 32.02 -9.72
C ALA A 141 22.51 31.84 -8.45
N VAL A 142 23.04 31.13 -7.44
CA VAL A 142 22.31 30.84 -6.18
C VAL A 142 22.71 31.73 -5.00
N GLU A 143 23.73 32.59 -5.13
CA GLU A 143 24.31 33.38 -4.04
C GLU A 143 23.29 34.20 -3.25
N SER A 144 22.33 34.82 -3.93
CA SER A 144 21.32 35.68 -3.31
C SER A 144 20.01 34.96 -2.96
N LEU A 145 19.92 33.65 -3.18
CA LEU A 145 18.69 32.88 -2.97
C LEU A 145 18.60 32.34 -1.55
N THR A 146 17.38 32.23 -1.05
CA THR A 146 17.12 31.62 0.26
C THR A 146 17.06 30.11 0.11
N PRO A 147 17.83 29.32 0.89
CA PRO A 147 17.74 27.87 0.87
C PRO A 147 16.33 27.38 1.22
N ARG A 148 15.97 26.19 0.71
CA ARG A 148 14.71 25.50 1.07
C ARG A 148 14.48 25.49 2.59
N ALA A 149 13.29 25.92 3.02
CA ALA A 149 12.86 25.71 4.40
C ALA A 149 12.61 24.22 4.63
N VAL A 150 13.24 23.65 5.66
CA VAL A 150 13.11 22.22 5.98
C VAL A 150 11.75 21.99 6.65
N PRO A 151 10.85 21.18 6.06
CA PRO A 151 9.57 20.86 6.68
C PRO A 151 9.77 20.06 7.97
N PRO A 152 8.92 20.27 9.00
CA PRO A 152 8.96 19.46 10.21
C PRO A 152 8.57 18.01 9.90
N THR A 153 9.07 17.07 10.70
CA THR A 153 8.67 15.66 10.59
C THR A 153 7.22 15.48 11.05
N GLU A 154 6.41 14.85 10.19
CA GLU A 154 5.03 14.49 10.51
C GLU A 154 4.97 13.10 11.16
N PRO A 155 4.11 12.88 12.16
CA PRO A 155 4.00 11.61 12.85
C PRO A 155 3.10 10.63 12.06
N VAL A 156 3.56 10.27 10.86
CA VAL A 156 2.91 9.35 9.92
C VAL A 156 3.80 8.12 9.75
N MET A 157 3.20 6.94 9.71
CA MET A 157 3.98 5.73 9.45
C MET A 157 4.35 5.68 7.97
N HIS A 158 5.65 5.62 7.70
CA HIS A 158 6.20 5.41 6.36
C HIS A 158 6.83 4.03 6.27
N LEU A 159 6.34 3.19 5.38
CA LEU A 159 6.90 1.87 5.02
C LEU A 159 7.28 1.88 3.54
N SER A 160 8.11 0.92 3.11
CA SER A 160 8.42 0.80 1.69
C SER A 160 8.82 -0.62 1.27
N GLY A 161 8.40 -0.98 0.06
CA GLY A 161 9.08 -1.99 -0.77
C GLY A 161 9.94 -1.27 -1.81
N LEU A 162 9.65 -1.49 -3.09
CA LEU A 162 10.09 -0.62 -4.19
C LEU A 162 9.29 0.69 -4.26
N GLU A 163 8.08 0.68 -3.69
CA GLU A 163 7.16 1.81 -3.62
C GLU A 163 6.84 2.11 -2.15
N PRO A 164 6.56 3.38 -1.80
CA PRO A 164 6.22 3.76 -0.43
C PRO A 164 4.77 3.37 -0.09
N LEU A 165 4.54 3.06 1.18
CA LEU A 165 3.24 2.91 1.80
C LEU A 165 3.17 3.87 3.00
N ARG A 166 2.26 4.86 2.94
CA ARG A 166 2.07 5.85 4.00
C ARG A 166 0.76 5.56 4.76
N ILE A 167 0.83 5.47 6.08
CA ILE A 167 -0.31 5.16 6.95
C ILE A 167 -0.48 6.26 8.00
N GLY A 168 -1.40 7.18 7.72
CA GLY A 168 -1.68 8.38 8.51
C GLY A 168 -3.17 8.55 8.85
N PRO A 169 -3.57 9.69 9.43
CA PRO A 169 -4.97 10.03 9.61
C PRO A 169 -5.72 10.02 8.27
N GLY A 170 -6.87 9.35 8.22
CA GLY A 170 -7.68 9.22 6.99
C GLY A 170 -7.20 8.16 6.00
N SER A 171 -6.09 7.45 6.27
CA SER A 171 -5.73 6.26 5.50
C SER A 171 -6.80 5.18 5.61
N LEU A 172 -7.01 4.45 4.52
CA LEU A 172 -7.86 3.26 4.51
C LEU A 172 -7.23 2.13 5.32
N PHE A 173 -8.05 1.17 5.72
CA PHE A 173 -7.61 -0.05 6.39
C PHE A 173 -6.58 -0.81 5.55
N VAL A 174 -5.47 -1.22 6.18
CA VAL A 174 -4.35 -1.87 5.50
C VAL A 174 -4.40 -3.39 5.64
N ASN A 175 -4.43 -4.09 4.50
CA ASN A 175 -4.47 -5.55 4.46
C ASN A 175 -3.05 -6.14 4.39
N ILE A 176 -2.69 -6.97 5.38
CA ILE A 176 -1.43 -7.72 5.40
C ILE A 176 -1.73 -9.17 4.99
N GLY A 177 -1.15 -9.63 3.88
CA GLY A 177 -1.42 -10.98 3.35
C GLY A 177 -0.83 -12.09 4.23
N GLU A 178 -1.68 -13.02 4.70
CA GLU A 178 -1.32 -14.09 5.65
C GLU A 178 -0.80 -15.42 5.04
N ARG A 179 -0.90 -15.61 3.72
CA ARG A 179 -0.77 -16.95 3.08
C ARG A 179 0.68 -17.42 2.91
N THR A 180 1.65 -16.54 3.06
CA THR A 180 3.10 -16.79 3.01
C THR A 180 3.65 -17.25 4.37
N ASN A 181 2.88 -18.11 5.03
CA ASN A 181 3.12 -18.57 6.41
C ASN A 181 3.09 -20.10 6.46
N VAL A 182 4.19 -20.74 6.86
CA VAL A 182 4.29 -22.22 6.92
C VAL A 182 3.43 -22.85 8.02
N ALA A 183 3.06 -22.09 9.05
CA ALA A 183 2.16 -22.55 10.10
C ALA A 183 0.68 -22.38 9.70
N GLY A 184 0.34 -21.31 8.97
CA GLY A 184 -1.02 -20.96 8.58
C GLY A 184 -1.50 -21.52 7.24
N SER A 185 -0.59 -21.80 6.30
CA SER A 185 -0.93 -22.16 4.91
C SER A 185 -0.40 -23.54 4.54
N ILE A 186 -1.31 -24.53 4.40
CA ILE A 186 -0.97 -25.89 4.00
C ILE A 186 -0.28 -25.93 2.63
N LYS A 187 -0.77 -25.14 1.66
CA LYS A 187 -0.17 -25.06 0.31
C LYS A 187 1.25 -24.51 0.39
N PHE A 188 1.46 -23.39 1.10
CA PHE A 188 2.79 -22.78 1.23
C PHE A 188 3.77 -23.70 1.96
N LYS A 189 3.36 -24.28 3.10
CA LYS A 189 4.15 -25.26 3.85
C LYS A 189 4.64 -26.42 2.96
N ARG A 190 3.75 -26.98 2.14
CA ARG A 190 4.09 -28.05 1.21
C ARG A 190 5.16 -27.59 0.21
N LEU A 191 4.95 -26.45 -0.44
CA LEU A 191 5.87 -25.91 -1.45
C LEU A 191 7.27 -25.63 -0.87
N ILE A 192 7.35 -25.07 0.34
CA ILE A 192 8.63 -24.81 0.99
C ILE A 192 9.35 -26.12 1.34
N LYS A 193 8.62 -27.13 1.83
CA LYS A 193 9.20 -28.47 2.10
C LYS A 193 9.67 -29.20 0.83
N GLU A 194 8.99 -28.96 -0.29
CA GLU A 194 9.35 -29.49 -1.61
C GLU A 194 10.41 -28.63 -2.33
N GLU A 195 10.90 -27.56 -1.68
CA GLU A 195 11.79 -26.55 -2.26
C GLU A 195 11.27 -25.90 -3.56
N ASN A 196 9.95 -25.91 -3.77
CA ASN A 196 9.30 -25.29 -4.91
C ASN A 196 9.02 -23.79 -4.62
N TYR A 197 10.10 -23.01 -4.58
CA TYR A 197 10.04 -21.58 -4.28
C TYR A 197 9.35 -20.76 -5.38
N GLU A 198 9.39 -21.20 -6.63
CA GLU A 198 8.75 -20.50 -7.76
C GLU A 198 7.22 -20.46 -7.58
N GLU A 199 6.59 -21.59 -7.29
CA GLU A 199 5.16 -21.64 -7.01
C GLU A 199 4.82 -20.99 -5.66
N ALA A 200 5.77 -20.93 -4.72
CA ALA A 200 5.59 -20.20 -3.46
C ALA A 200 5.57 -18.67 -3.69
N LEU A 201 6.37 -18.14 -4.62
CA LEU A 201 6.32 -16.72 -5.04
C LEU A 201 4.97 -16.37 -5.66
N ARG A 202 4.35 -17.29 -6.42
CA ARG A 202 2.99 -17.05 -6.95
C ARG A 202 1.96 -16.82 -5.85
N ILE A 203 2.10 -17.48 -4.69
CA ILE A 203 1.22 -17.22 -3.54
C ILE A 203 1.42 -15.79 -3.01
N ALA A 204 2.66 -15.28 -2.98
CA ALA A 204 2.93 -13.90 -2.60
C ALA A 204 2.36 -12.91 -3.62
N ALA A 205 2.60 -13.14 -4.92
CA ALA A 205 2.06 -12.32 -6.01
C ALA A 205 0.52 -12.28 -6.00
N GLU A 206 -0.15 -13.44 -5.88
CA GLU A 206 -1.61 -13.55 -5.78
C GLU A 206 -2.16 -12.68 -4.64
N GLN A 207 -1.47 -12.58 -3.51
CA GLN A 207 -1.94 -11.75 -2.40
C GLN A 207 -1.89 -10.27 -2.74
N VAL A 208 -0.80 -9.80 -3.34
CA VAL A 208 -0.64 -8.41 -3.78
C VAL A 208 -1.65 -8.06 -4.88
N GLU A 209 -1.85 -8.94 -5.85
CA GLU A 209 -2.87 -8.80 -6.90
C GLU A 209 -4.29 -8.73 -6.34
N ASN A 210 -4.54 -9.44 -5.24
CA ASN A 210 -5.83 -9.42 -4.54
C ASN A 210 -5.91 -8.31 -3.47
N GLY A 211 -5.05 -7.28 -3.54
CA GLY A 211 -5.18 -6.08 -2.72
C GLY A 211 -4.46 -6.11 -1.37
N ALA A 212 -3.57 -7.07 -1.12
CA ALA A 212 -2.66 -7.00 0.02
C ALA A 212 -1.66 -5.85 -0.19
N GLN A 213 -1.57 -4.95 0.78
CA GLN A 213 -0.68 -3.79 0.77
C GLN A 213 0.65 -4.08 1.45
N MET A 214 0.72 -5.19 2.20
CA MET A 214 1.94 -5.76 2.78
C MET A 214 1.83 -7.29 2.75
N ILE A 215 2.97 -7.98 2.86
CA ILE A 215 3.01 -9.45 2.88
C ILE A 215 3.66 -9.93 4.17
N ASP A 216 2.97 -10.78 4.92
CA ASP A 216 3.51 -11.46 6.11
C ASP A 216 4.25 -12.73 5.70
N VAL A 217 5.53 -12.83 6.06
CA VAL A 217 6.40 -13.94 5.68
C VAL A 217 6.86 -14.67 6.94
N ASN A 218 6.46 -15.92 7.09
CA ASN A 218 6.75 -16.74 8.27
C ASN A 218 7.25 -18.14 7.88
N PHE A 219 8.39 -18.54 8.46
CA PHE A 219 9.03 -19.85 8.25
C PHE A 219 9.20 -20.66 9.55
N ASP A 220 8.42 -20.36 10.59
CA ASP A 220 8.46 -21.06 11.87
C ASP A 220 7.84 -22.46 11.74
N ASP A 221 8.70 -23.46 11.53
CA ASP A 221 8.38 -24.87 11.62
C ASP A 221 9.59 -25.62 12.18
N GLY A 222 9.38 -26.57 13.09
CA GLY A 222 10.47 -27.31 13.74
C GLY A 222 11.34 -28.14 12.78
N MET A 223 10.87 -28.38 11.55
CA MET A 223 11.58 -29.15 10.52
C MET A 223 12.31 -28.28 9.50
N LEU A 224 12.21 -26.95 9.58
CA LEU A 224 12.81 -26.02 8.61
C LEU A 224 13.97 -25.23 9.24
N ASP A 225 14.98 -24.95 8.44
CA ASP A 225 15.94 -23.90 8.76
C ASP A 225 15.31 -22.54 8.43
N GLY A 226 14.65 -21.95 9.43
CA GLY A 226 13.95 -20.67 9.28
C GLY A 226 14.85 -19.54 8.78
N GLN A 227 16.14 -19.48 9.16
CA GLN A 227 17.04 -18.42 8.70
C GLN A 227 17.36 -18.57 7.21
N ALA A 228 17.67 -19.80 6.78
CA ALA A 228 17.95 -20.09 5.38
C ALA A 228 16.71 -19.88 4.49
N CYS A 229 15.54 -20.35 4.93
CA CYS A 229 14.28 -20.16 4.21
C CYS A 229 13.90 -18.68 4.08
N MET A 230 13.98 -17.91 5.18
CA MET A 230 13.70 -16.48 5.18
C MET A 230 14.62 -15.73 4.21
N THR A 231 15.93 -15.96 4.32
CA THR A 231 16.94 -15.34 3.46
C THR A 231 16.68 -15.66 1.99
N ARG A 232 16.49 -16.95 1.66
CA ARG A 232 16.25 -17.40 0.29
C ARG A 232 14.98 -16.80 -0.30
N PHE A 233 13.87 -16.83 0.44
CA PHE A 233 12.59 -16.36 -0.07
C PHE A 233 12.55 -14.84 -0.24
N LEU A 234 13.10 -14.06 0.70
CA LEU A 234 13.14 -12.60 0.57
C LEU A 234 14.05 -12.13 -0.58
N ASN A 235 15.17 -12.81 -0.81
CA ASN A 235 16.02 -12.53 -1.98
C ASN A 235 15.30 -12.83 -3.30
N LEU A 236 14.44 -13.85 -3.33
CA LEU A 236 13.61 -14.14 -4.50
C LEU A 236 12.48 -13.12 -4.67
N ILE A 237 11.82 -12.71 -3.58
CA ILE A 237 10.83 -11.63 -3.62
C ILE A 237 11.45 -10.35 -4.21
N ALA A 238 12.68 -10.01 -3.83
CA ALA A 238 13.38 -8.84 -4.35
C ALA A 238 13.63 -8.88 -5.87
N ALA A 239 13.61 -10.06 -6.49
CA ALA A 239 13.75 -10.25 -7.93
C ALA A 239 12.42 -10.15 -8.71
N GLU A 240 11.27 -10.13 -8.01
CA GLU A 240 9.93 -10.07 -8.58
C GLU A 240 9.28 -8.70 -8.31
N PRO A 241 9.30 -7.74 -9.26
CA PRO A 241 8.86 -6.36 -9.02
C PRO A 241 7.42 -6.23 -8.52
N ASP A 242 6.52 -7.06 -9.01
CA ASP A 242 5.09 -7.06 -8.62
C ASP A 242 4.88 -7.40 -7.15
N ILE A 243 5.81 -8.16 -6.57
CA ILE A 243 5.82 -8.52 -5.14
C ILE A 243 6.65 -7.50 -4.37
N ALA A 244 7.86 -7.18 -4.86
CA ALA A 244 8.80 -6.29 -4.19
C ALA A 244 8.28 -4.86 -4.02
N ARG A 245 7.27 -4.43 -4.79
CA ARG A 245 6.69 -3.09 -4.67
C ARG A 245 6.09 -2.80 -3.29
N VAL A 246 5.51 -3.81 -2.61
CA VAL A 246 4.90 -3.64 -1.28
C VAL A 246 5.89 -3.94 -0.14
N PRO A 247 5.72 -3.34 1.05
CA PRO A 247 6.52 -3.70 2.23
C PRO A 247 6.30 -5.13 2.69
N VAL A 248 7.33 -5.70 3.33
CA VAL A 248 7.29 -7.04 3.93
C VAL A 248 7.16 -6.94 5.45
N VAL A 249 6.28 -7.77 6.02
CA VAL A 249 6.20 -8.06 7.45
C VAL A 249 7.00 -9.33 7.71
N ILE A 250 8.12 -9.20 8.41
CA ILE A 250 9.06 -10.30 8.69
C ILE A 250 8.61 -10.98 9.97
N ASP A 251 8.00 -12.16 9.84
CA ASP A 251 7.35 -12.87 10.94
C ASP A 251 8.15 -14.07 11.43
N SER A 252 8.53 -14.05 12.71
CA SER A 252 9.10 -15.21 13.41
C SER A 252 9.09 -15.01 14.93
N SER A 253 8.95 -16.12 15.65
CA SER A 253 9.20 -16.22 17.09
C SER A 253 10.69 -16.19 17.47
N LYS A 254 11.61 -16.28 16.49
CA LYS A 254 13.06 -16.31 16.71
C LYS A 254 13.71 -15.04 16.17
N TRP A 255 14.32 -14.24 17.07
CA TRP A 255 15.04 -13.02 16.68
C TRP A 255 16.08 -13.25 15.57
N SER A 256 16.79 -14.38 15.59
CA SER A 256 17.80 -14.69 14.57
C SER A 256 17.22 -14.77 13.14
N VAL A 257 15.96 -15.20 13.01
CA VAL A 257 15.26 -15.28 11.71
C VAL A 257 14.80 -13.89 11.29
N ILE A 258 14.26 -13.10 12.22
CA ILE A 258 13.90 -11.69 11.98
C ILE A 258 15.12 -10.91 11.48
N GLU A 259 16.25 -11.04 12.18
CA GLU A 259 17.48 -10.33 11.83
C GLU A 259 18.06 -10.78 10.48
N ALA A 260 17.96 -12.07 10.15
CA ALA A 260 18.33 -12.56 8.82
C ALA A 260 17.44 -11.92 7.74
N GLY A 261 16.12 -11.81 7.98
CA GLY A 261 15.21 -11.18 7.04
C GLY A 261 15.46 -9.67 6.88
N LEU A 262 15.72 -8.94 7.96
CA LEU A 262 16.02 -7.50 7.93
C LEU A 262 17.27 -7.18 7.08
N LYS A 263 18.22 -8.12 7.00
CA LYS A 263 19.42 -8.03 6.16
C LYS A 263 19.16 -8.27 4.66
N CYS A 264 17.96 -8.75 4.29
CA CYS A 264 17.59 -9.04 2.91
C CYS A 264 16.65 -7.99 2.29
N VAL A 265 16.07 -7.09 3.08
CA VAL A 265 15.05 -6.14 2.62
C VAL A 265 15.63 -4.74 2.39
N GLN A 266 15.53 -4.25 1.15
CA GLN A 266 16.00 -2.90 0.79
C GLN A 266 15.09 -1.78 1.33
N GLY A 267 13.78 -2.05 1.43
CA GLY A 267 12.77 -1.12 1.92
C GLY A 267 12.69 -1.01 3.45
N LYS A 268 11.77 -0.18 3.94
CA LYS A 268 11.38 -0.12 5.35
C LYS A 268 10.29 -1.15 5.62
N ALA A 269 10.71 -2.28 6.19
CA ALA A 269 9.89 -3.43 6.55
C ALA A 269 9.25 -3.26 7.95
N VAL A 270 8.39 -4.22 8.30
CA VAL A 270 7.81 -4.36 9.65
C VAL A 270 8.33 -5.62 10.30
N VAL A 271 8.74 -5.54 11.56
CA VAL A 271 9.12 -6.71 12.37
C VAL A 271 7.90 -7.27 13.08
N ASN A 272 7.61 -8.56 12.87
CA ASN A 272 6.57 -9.31 13.56
C ASN A 272 7.21 -10.49 14.32
N SER A 273 7.32 -10.47 15.63
CA SER A 273 7.04 -9.38 16.55
C SER A 273 8.08 -9.38 17.68
N ILE A 274 8.05 -8.34 18.50
CA ILE A 274 8.75 -8.32 19.79
C ILE A 274 7.73 -8.25 20.92
N SER A 275 8.13 -8.61 22.14
CA SER A 275 7.24 -8.57 23.31
C SER A 275 8.03 -8.48 24.62
N LEU A 276 7.35 -8.25 25.73
CA LEU A 276 7.94 -8.20 27.08
C LEU A 276 8.09 -9.59 27.73
N LYS A 277 7.75 -10.67 27.00
CA LYS A 277 7.79 -12.06 27.50
C LYS A 277 9.14 -12.46 28.10
N GLU A 278 10.24 -12.06 27.47
CA GLU A 278 11.61 -12.38 27.90
C GLU A 278 12.19 -11.31 28.83
N GLY A 279 11.34 -10.40 29.30
CA GLY A 279 11.71 -9.27 30.14
C GLY A 279 12.12 -8.03 29.35
N GLU A 280 12.20 -6.92 30.08
CA GLU A 280 12.43 -5.59 29.54
C GLU A 280 13.79 -5.41 28.86
N ALA A 281 14.84 -6.05 29.37
CA ALA A 281 16.20 -5.92 28.83
C ALA A 281 16.30 -6.46 27.39
N GLU A 282 15.70 -7.63 27.15
CA GLU A 282 15.67 -8.24 25.82
C GLU A 282 14.76 -7.46 24.87
N PHE A 283 13.60 -7.01 25.36
CA PHE A 283 12.70 -6.14 24.59
C PHE A 283 13.39 -4.86 24.11
N LYS A 284 14.15 -4.18 24.98
CA LYS A 284 14.96 -3.00 24.64
C LYS A 284 16.04 -3.32 23.62
N ARG A 285 16.79 -4.41 23.82
CA ARG A 285 17.84 -4.86 22.89
C ARG A 285 17.28 -5.09 21.48
N GLN A 286 16.15 -5.79 21.38
CA GLN A 286 15.48 -6.04 20.10
C GLN A 286 14.98 -4.73 19.48
N ALA A 287 14.30 -3.87 20.25
CA ALA A 287 13.82 -2.57 19.77
C ALA A 287 14.95 -1.66 19.26
N GLU A 288 16.09 -1.60 19.94
CA GLU A 288 17.27 -0.85 19.48
C GLU A 288 17.78 -1.37 18.13
N LEU A 289 17.80 -2.69 17.95
CA LEU A 289 18.20 -3.29 16.67
C LEU A 289 17.17 -3.01 15.57
N VAL A 290 15.87 -3.14 15.85
CA VAL A 290 14.81 -2.80 14.88
C VAL A 290 14.96 -1.35 14.41
N LYS A 291 15.17 -0.42 15.35
CA LYS A 291 15.43 1.00 15.07
C LYS A 291 16.68 1.20 14.20
N LYS A 292 17.76 0.47 14.51
CA LYS A 292 19.03 0.55 13.77
C LYS A 292 18.93 -0.03 12.36
N TYR A 293 18.10 -1.05 12.13
CA TYR A 293 17.78 -1.56 10.79
C TYR A 293 16.81 -0.66 10.02
N GLY A 294 16.17 0.31 10.69
CA GLY A 294 15.22 1.23 10.10
C GLY A 294 13.88 0.59 9.76
N ALA A 295 13.39 -0.32 10.60
CA ALA A 295 12.11 -1.00 10.42
C ALA A 295 11.05 -0.50 11.44
N ALA A 296 9.78 -0.65 11.09
CA ALA A 296 8.66 -0.53 12.04
C ALA A 296 8.50 -1.83 12.84
N VAL A 297 7.70 -1.81 13.90
CA VAL A 297 7.60 -2.96 14.82
C VAL A 297 6.18 -3.28 15.25
N ILE A 298 5.81 -4.56 15.18
CA ILE A 298 4.65 -5.12 15.86
C ILE A 298 5.06 -5.56 17.25
N VAL A 299 4.35 -5.04 18.26
CA VAL A 299 4.53 -5.36 19.67
C VAL A 299 3.32 -6.14 20.16
N MET A 300 3.52 -7.41 20.47
CA MET A 300 2.45 -8.24 21.04
C MET A 300 2.17 -7.86 22.49
N ALA A 301 0.90 -7.86 22.89
CA ALA A 301 0.47 -7.74 24.28
C ALA A 301 0.77 -9.04 25.06
N PHE A 302 2.06 -9.34 25.22
CA PHE A 302 2.59 -10.51 25.93
C PHE A 302 3.74 -10.02 26.82
N ASP A 303 3.64 -10.26 28.13
CA ASP A 303 4.67 -9.90 29.09
C ASP A 303 5.13 -11.12 29.92
N GLU A 304 5.90 -10.89 30.97
CA GLU A 304 6.46 -11.92 31.84
C GLU A 304 5.37 -12.75 32.55
N GLN A 305 4.12 -12.26 32.62
CA GLN A 305 2.98 -12.96 33.23
C GLN A 305 2.17 -13.77 32.21
N GLY A 306 2.44 -13.60 30.91
CA GLY A 306 1.78 -14.34 29.84
C GLY A 306 1.11 -13.44 28.80
N GLN A 307 0.24 -14.06 28.01
CA GLN A 307 -0.52 -13.41 26.96
C GLN A 307 -1.73 -12.67 27.56
N ALA A 308 -1.96 -11.42 27.14
CA ALA A 308 -3.11 -10.65 27.62
C ALA A 308 -4.44 -11.06 26.95
N ASP A 309 -5.44 -11.29 27.79
CA ASP A 309 -6.76 -11.82 27.45
C ASP A 309 -7.92 -10.86 27.84
N THR A 310 -7.73 -10.04 28.87
CA THR A 310 -8.64 -8.98 29.35
C THR A 310 -8.32 -7.60 28.74
N ILE A 311 -9.29 -6.68 28.76
CA ILE A 311 -9.11 -5.30 28.26
C ILE A 311 -7.97 -4.62 29.03
N GLU A 312 -8.03 -4.71 30.36
CA GLU A 312 -7.10 -4.06 31.28
C GLU A 312 -5.67 -4.52 31.04
N ARG A 313 -5.44 -5.84 30.94
CA ARG A 313 -4.10 -6.38 30.69
C ARG A 313 -3.58 -6.03 29.30
N LYS A 314 -4.44 -6.04 28.27
CA LYS A 314 -4.05 -5.64 26.91
C LYS A 314 -3.56 -4.19 26.91
N VAL A 315 -4.34 -3.27 27.49
CA VAL A 315 -3.99 -1.84 27.55
C VAL A 315 -2.77 -1.60 28.44
N GLU A 316 -2.66 -2.27 29.59
CA GLU A 316 -1.52 -2.15 30.51
C GLU A 316 -0.20 -2.50 29.82
N ILE A 317 -0.13 -3.67 29.16
CA ILE A 317 1.08 -4.13 28.49
C ILE A 317 1.44 -3.20 27.33
N CYS A 318 0.48 -2.82 26.48
CA CYS A 318 0.72 -1.88 25.39
C CYS A 318 1.22 -0.52 25.91
N THR A 319 0.64 -0.01 27.00
CA THR A 319 1.06 1.25 27.62
C THR A 319 2.48 1.16 28.18
N ARG A 320 2.81 0.08 28.90
CA ARG A 320 4.17 -0.17 29.40
C ARG A 320 5.17 -0.22 28.24
N ALA A 321 4.88 -1.00 27.20
CA ALA A 321 5.74 -1.11 26.04
C ALA A 321 5.90 0.21 25.29
N TYR A 322 4.83 1.01 25.15
CA TYR A 322 4.88 2.33 24.54
C TYR A 322 5.84 3.26 25.27
N HIS A 323 5.77 3.32 26.61
CA HIS A 323 6.67 4.14 27.40
C HIS A 323 8.12 3.70 27.28
N ILE A 324 8.40 2.39 27.36
CA ILE A 324 9.75 1.87 27.17
C ILE A 324 10.30 2.24 25.79
N LEU A 325 9.53 2.02 24.73
CA LEU A 325 9.95 2.29 23.36
C LEU A 325 10.18 3.78 23.14
N THR A 326 9.25 4.65 23.53
CA THR A 326 9.31 6.08 23.22
C THR A 326 10.24 6.86 24.16
N GLN A 327 10.26 6.54 25.46
CA GLN A 327 10.97 7.34 26.47
C GLN A 327 12.39 6.83 26.74
N GLU A 328 12.62 5.52 26.62
CA GLU A 328 13.92 4.92 26.96
C GLU A 328 14.74 4.55 25.72
N VAL A 329 14.12 3.95 24.70
CA VAL A 329 14.79 3.60 23.43
C VAL A 329 14.78 4.78 22.44
N GLY A 330 13.84 5.71 22.59
CA GLY A 330 13.60 6.81 21.66
C GLY A 330 13.12 6.30 20.29
N PHE A 331 12.29 5.26 20.28
CA PHE A 331 11.66 4.71 19.08
C PHE A 331 10.53 5.65 18.61
N PRO A 332 10.39 5.93 17.30
CA PRO A 332 9.33 6.79 16.80
C PRO A 332 7.94 6.17 17.08
N PRO A 333 7.01 6.88 17.75
CA PRO A 333 5.71 6.30 18.11
C PRO A 333 4.85 5.93 16.89
N GLU A 334 5.00 6.64 15.78
CA GLU A 334 4.34 6.35 14.50
C GLU A 334 4.80 5.04 13.85
N ASP A 335 5.95 4.48 14.26
CA ASP A 335 6.47 3.19 13.77
C ASP A 335 6.11 2.01 14.69
N ILE A 336 5.32 2.25 15.75
CA ILE A 336 4.86 1.24 16.70
C ILE A 336 3.46 0.76 16.31
N ILE A 337 3.34 -0.55 16.12
CA ILE A 337 2.07 -1.26 15.89
C ILE A 337 1.83 -2.17 17.09
N PHE A 338 0.73 -1.99 17.81
CA PHE A 338 0.34 -2.92 18.87
C PHE A 338 -0.51 -4.05 18.30
N ASP A 339 -0.22 -5.29 18.72
CA ASP A 339 -1.12 -6.43 18.58
C ASP A 339 -1.67 -6.80 19.97
N PRO A 340 -2.91 -6.37 20.31
CA PRO A 340 -3.56 -6.74 21.56
C PRO A 340 -3.92 -8.22 21.69
N ASN A 341 -3.51 -9.09 20.76
CA ASN A 341 -3.86 -10.50 20.60
C ASN A 341 -5.34 -10.71 20.26
N ILE A 342 -5.61 -11.02 18.99
CA ILE A 342 -6.86 -11.65 18.57
C ILE A 342 -6.82 -13.12 19.00
N LEU A 343 -7.69 -13.48 19.94
CA LEU A 343 -7.79 -14.84 20.49
C LEU A 343 -9.05 -15.54 19.99
N THR A 344 -9.05 -16.87 20.05
CA THR A 344 -10.16 -17.70 19.55
C THR A 344 -11.39 -17.61 20.46
N VAL A 345 -12.55 -17.35 19.88
CA VAL A 345 -13.86 -17.38 20.54
C VAL A 345 -14.66 -18.64 20.18
N ALA A 346 -15.84 -18.81 20.79
CA ALA A 346 -16.71 -19.98 20.57
C ALA A 346 -16.02 -21.33 20.82
N THR A 347 -15.15 -21.39 21.82
CA THR A 347 -14.37 -22.59 22.18
C THR A 347 -15.13 -23.54 23.11
N GLY A 348 -16.26 -23.10 23.67
CA GLY A 348 -16.99 -23.81 24.71
C GLY A 348 -16.48 -23.53 26.14
N ILE A 349 -15.47 -22.67 26.29
CA ILE A 349 -14.92 -22.23 27.58
C ILE A 349 -15.44 -20.81 27.85
N GLU A 350 -16.08 -20.60 28.99
CA GLU A 350 -16.79 -19.35 29.31
C GLU A 350 -15.85 -18.14 29.37
N GLU A 351 -14.64 -18.35 29.89
CA GLU A 351 -13.58 -17.35 29.99
C GLU A 351 -13.18 -16.78 28.61
N HIS A 352 -13.37 -17.56 27.54
CA HIS A 352 -13.00 -17.16 26.18
C HIS A 352 -14.08 -16.33 25.48
N ASN A 353 -15.29 -16.23 26.04
CA ASN A 353 -16.43 -15.58 25.38
C ASN A 353 -16.19 -14.07 25.15
N ASN A 354 -15.44 -13.43 26.05
CA ASN A 354 -15.19 -11.99 25.96
C ASN A 354 -13.99 -11.62 25.08
N TYR A 355 -13.23 -12.57 24.54
CA TYR A 355 -11.96 -12.27 23.85
C TYR A 355 -12.11 -11.32 22.66
N ALA A 356 -13.16 -11.48 21.85
CA ALA A 356 -13.41 -10.62 20.69
C ALA A 356 -13.74 -9.17 21.10
N ILE A 357 -14.72 -8.98 21.99
CA ILE A 357 -15.09 -7.65 22.48
C ILE A 357 -13.94 -7.00 23.28
N ASN A 358 -13.17 -7.78 24.04
CA ASN A 358 -12.01 -7.27 24.76
C ASN A 358 -10.96 -6.70 23.82
N PHE A 359 -10.73 -7.33 22.65
CA PHE A 359 -9.83 -6.79 21.63
C PHE A 359 -10.36 -5.47 21.05
N ILE A 360 -11.65 -5.40 20.72
CA ILE A 360 -12.28 -4.20 20.14
C ILE A 360 -12.20 -3.02 21.12
N GLU A 361 -12.51 -3.24 22.40
CA GLU A 361 -12.42 -2.19 23.42
C GLU A 361 -10.98 -1.80 23.75
N ALA A 362 -10.06 -2.77 23.83
CA ALA A 362 -8.64 -2.47 24.01
C ALA A 362 -8.09 -1.65 22.84
N THR A 363 -8.48 -1.97 21.60
CA THR A 363 -8.13 -1.18 20.41
C THR A 363 -8.57 0.26 20.58
N ARG A 364 -9.84 0.50 20.95
CA ARG A 364 -10.35 1.86 21.19
C ARG A 364 -9.54 2.61 22.25
N LEU A 365 -9.23 1.97 23.37
CA LEU A 365 -8.47 2.58 24.46
C LEU A 365 -7.02 2.86 24.06
N ILE A 366 -6.36 1.93 23.35
CA ILE A 366 -5.00 2.13 22.83
C ILE A 366 -4.95 3.33 21.89
N LYS A 367 -5.89 3.43 20.95
CA LYS A 367 -5.96 4.57 20.01
C LYS A 367 -6.24 5.91 20.70
N GLN A 368 -6.95 5.92 21.83
CA GLN A 368 -7.22 7.12 22.61
C GLN A 368 -6.05 7.55 23.50
N THR A 369 -5.26 6.60 24.00
CA THR A 369 -4.27 6.84 25.05
C THR A 369 -2.82 6.86 24.56
N LEU A 370 -2.52 6.15 23.47
CA LEU A 370 -1.17 5.98 22.92
C LEU A 370 -1.07 6.71 21.57
N PRO A 371 -0.68 7.99 21.55
CA PRO A 371 -0.72 8.81 20.34
C PRO A 371 0.23 8.26 19.26
N HIS A 372 -0.21 8.40 18.01
CA HIS A 372 0.48 7.99 16.78
C HIS A 372 0.64 6.48 16.54
N ALA A 373 0.62 5.68 17.61
CA ALA A 373 0.69 4.22 17.52
C ALA A 373 -0.48 3.65 16.69
N LYS A 374 -0.20 2.52 16.03
CA LYS A 374 -1.18 1.76 15.25
C LYS A 374 -1.61 0.50 15.99
N VAL A 375 -2.72 -0.10 15.56
CA VAL A 375 -3.20 -1.39 16.05
C VAL A 375 -3.34 -2.36 14.89
N SER A 376 -2.87 -3.60 15.10
CA SER A 376 -3.00 -4.74 14.20
C SER A 376 -3.47 -5.99 14.93
N GLY A 377 -3.69 -7.08 14.19
CA GLY A 377 -3.92 -8.41 14.74
C GLY A 377 -4.09 -9.49 13.67
N GLY A 378 -3.87 -10.75 14.06
CA GLY A 378 -4.13 -11.92 13.23
C GLY A 378 -5.62 -12.32 13.21
N VAL A 379 -6.37 -11.87 12.20
CA VAL A 379 -7.84 -12.05 12.14
C VAL A 379 -8.24 -13.52 12.08
N SER A 380 -7.45 -14.34 11.39
CA SER A 380 -7.70 -15.78 11.27
C SER A 380 -7.79 -16.52 12.61
N ASN A 381 -7.21 -15.99 13.69
CA ASN A 381 -7.24 -16.59 15.03
C ASN A 381 -8.62 -16.59 15.67
N ILE A 382 -9.47 -15.59 15.35
CA ILE A 382 -10.80 -15.43 15.95
C ILE A 382 -11.71 -16.63 15.71
N SER A 383 -11.52 -17.31 14.56
CA SER A 383 -12.42 -18.34 14.04
C SER A 383 -11.82 -19.75 14.02
N PHE A 384 -10.75 -20.01 14.80
CA PHE A 384 -10.13 -21.34 14.85
C PHE A 384 -11.05 -22.46 15.33
N SER A 385 -12.05 -22.16 16.17
CA SER A 385 -13.08 -23.12 16.59
C SER A 385 -13.89 -23.70 15.41
N PHE A 386 -13.90 -23.01 14.27
CA PHE A 386 -14.66 -23.39 13.08
C PHE A 386 -13.77 -23.83 11.90
N ARG A 387 -12.53 -24.30 12.15
CA ARG A 387 -11.66 -24.85 11.11
C ARG A 387 -12.40 -25.91 10.28
N GLY A 388 -12.34 -25.76 8.96
CA GLY A 388 -13.07 -26.61 8.00
C GLY A 388 -14.44 -26.05 7.56
N ASN A 389 -15.00 -25.04 8.24
CA ASN A 389 -16.22 -24.35 7.82
C ASN A 389 -15.89 -22.92 7.38
N ASN A 390 -15.52 -22.75 6.10
CA ASN A 390 -15.10 -21.45 5.59
C ASN A 390 -16.23 -20.41 5.60
N VAL A 391 -17.49 -20.81 5.37
CA VAL A 391 -18.65 -19.89 5.37
C VAL A 391 -18.76 -19.16 6.70
N VAL A 392 -18.72 -19.90 7.81
CA VAL A 392 -18.79 -19.30 9.15
C VAL A 392 -17.53 -18.48 9.44
N ARG A 393 -16.34 -18.96 9.06
CA ARG A 393 -15.09 -18.25 9.30
C ARG A 393 -15.03 -16.90 8.59
N GLU A 394 -15.38 -16.86 7.31
CA GLU A 394 -15.39 -15.63 6.50
C GLU A 394 -16.42 -14.62 7.03
N ALA A 395 -17.59 -15.09 7.46
CA ALA A 395 -18.58 -14.24 8.12
C ALA A 395 -18.06 -13.66 9.44
N MET A 396 -17.40 -14.48 10.28
CA MET A 396 -16.77 -14.00 11.51
C MET A 396 -15.67 -12.97 11.25
N HIS A 397 -14.83 -13.19 10.22
CA HIS A 397 -13.76 -12.27 9.86
C HIS A 397 -14.30 -10.91 9.42
N SER A 398 -15.29 -10.91 8.52
CA SER A 398 -15.90 -9.69 8.00
C SER A 398 -16.64 -8.90 9.09
N ALA A 399 -17.44 -9.59 9.93
CA ALA A 399 -18.12 -8.94 11.05
C ALA A 399 -17.16 -8.38 12.09
N PHE A 400 -16.12 -9.13 12.45
CA PHE A 400 -15.10 -8.67 13.39
C PHE A 400 -14.36 -7.44 12.85
N LEU A 401 -13.90 -7.48 11.60
CA LEU A 401 -13.19 -6.36 10.97
C LEU A 401 -14.06 -5.11 10.89
N TYR A 402 -15.32 -5.24 10.49
CA TYR A 402 -16.26 -4.11 10.42
C TYR A 402 -16.32 -3.32 11.74
N HIS A 403 -16.42 -4.03 12.87
CA HIS A 403 -16.49 -3.40 14.19
C HIS A 403 -15.12 -2.97 14.73
N ALA A 404 -14.06 -3.75 14.49
CA ALA A 404 -12.72 -3.41 14.95
C ALA A 404 -12.15 -2.17 14.23
N ILE A 405 -12.42 -2.02 12.92
CA ILE A 405 -12.01 -0.82 12.15
C ILE A 405 -12.71 0.42 12.70
N LYS A 406 -14.01 0.34 13.01
CA LYS A 406 -14.74 1.44 13.68
C LYS A 406 -14.18 1.78 15.06
N ALA A 407 -13.60 0.80 15.76
CA ALA A 407 -12.90 1.04 17.03
C ALA A 407 -11.49 1.63 16.86
N GLY A 408 -10.95 1.65 15.64
CA GLY A 408 -9.67 2.26 15.30
C GLY A 408 -8.57 1.28 14.90
N LEU A 409 -8.90 0.04 14.51
CA LEU A 409 -7.95 -0.90 13.93
C LEU A 409 -7.40 -0.36 12.59
N ASP A 410 -6.08 -0.15 12.51
CA ASP A 410 -5.44 0.46 11.34
C ASP A 410 -5.11 -0.56 10.24
N MET A 411 -4.77 -1.78 10.64
CA MET A 411 -4.32 -2.85 9.75
C MET A 411 -4.61 -4.23 10.33
N ALA A 412 -4.56 -5.30 9.54
CA ALA A 412 -4.61 -6.66 10.08
C ALA A 412 -4.00 -7.71 9.15
N ILE A 413 -3.55 -8.81 9.73
CA ILE A 413 -3.09 -10.01 9.01
C ILE A 413 -4.32 -10.83 8.63
N VAL A 414 -4.60 -10.89 7.33
CA VAL A 414 -5.83 -11.42 6.73
C VAL A 414 -5.54 -12.20 5.45
N ASN A 415 -6.46 -13.11 5.12
CA ASN A 415 -6.54 -13.63 3.75
C ASN A 415 -7.34 -12.64 2.88
N ALA A 416 -6.65 -11.67 2.29
CA ALA A 416 -7.25 -10.59 1.50
C ALA A 416 -8.30 -11.08 0.48
N GLY A 417 -8.06 -12.20 -0.20
CA GLY A 417 -8.97 -12.74 -1.22
C GLY A 417 -10.23 -13.45 -0.71
N GLN A 418 -10.36 -13.72 0.60
CA GLN A 418 -11.46 -14.48 1.20
C GLN A 418 -12.36 -13.66 2.13
N LEU A 419 -12.21 -12.33 2.19
CA LEU A 419 -13.10 -11.50 2.98
C LEU A 419 -14.50 -11.46 2.34
N ALA A 420 -15.53 -11.80 3.12
CA ALA A 420 -16.94 -11.64 2.73
C ALA A 420 -17.40 -10.19 2.90
N VAL A 421 -18.36 -9.73 2.08
CA VAL A 421 -18.92 -8.39 2.22
C VAL A 421 -19.87 -8.41 3.41
N TYR A 422 -19.75 -7.44 4.31
CA TYR A 422 -20.49 -7.46 5.58
C TYR A 422 -22.01 -7.56 5.38
N ASP A 423 -22.57 -6.75 4.47
CA ASP A 423 -24.01 -6.72 4.17
C ASP A 423 -24.53 -7.96 3.45
N ASP A 424 -23.63 -8.74 2.86
CA ASP A 424 -23.97 -9.97 2.16
C ASP A 424 -24.04 -11.19 3.07
N ILE A 425 -23.63 -11.04 4.33
CA ILE A 425 -23.72 -12.13 5.31
C ILE A 425 -25.21 -12.38 5.59
N PRO A 426 -25.71 -13.62 5.47
CA PRO A 426 -27.10 -13.94 5.74
C PRO A 426 -27.53 -13.39 7.12
N PRO A 427 -28.67 -12.69 7.25
CA PRO A 427 -29.04 -12.01 8.50
C PRO A 427 -29.06 -12.91 9.74
N GLU A 428 -29.47 -14.18 9.57
CA GLU A 428 -29.44 -15.18 10.64
C GLU A 428 -28.00 -15.50 11.07
N LEU A 429 -27.10 -15.76 10.11
CA LEU A 429 -25.70 -16.04 10.38
C LEU A 429 -25.00 -14.81 10.99
N LEU A 430 -25.28 -13.61 10.48
CA LEU A 430 -24.70 -12.38 11.01
C LEU A 430 -25.11 -12.18 12.47
N ALA A 431 -26.39 -12.38 12.81
CA ALA A 431 -26.86 -12.29 14.19
C ALA A 431 -26.15 -13.30 15.11
N LEU A 432 -25.98 -14.55 14.66
CA LEU A 432 -25.26 -15.59 15.42
C LEU A 432 -23.78 -15.26 15.61
N VAL A 433 -23.13 -14.74 14.58
CA VAL A 433 -21.73 -14.30 14.62
C VAL A 433 -21.58 -13.11 15.58
N GLU A 434 -22.43 -12.09 15.49
CA GLU A 434 -22.36 -10.94 16.38
C GLU A 434 -22.68 -11.30 17.83
N ASP A 435 -23.62 -12.22 18.07
CA ASP A 435 -23.93 -12.72 19.40
C ASP A 435 -22.68 -13.32 20.06
N VAL A 436 -21.84 -14.03 19.29
CA VAL A 436 -20.55 -14.57 19.75
C VAL A 436 -19.49 -13.48 19.90
N LEU A 437 -19.30 -12.60 18.91
CA LEU A 437 -18.25 -11.57 18.94
C LEU A 437 -18.44 -10.56 20.08
N PHE A 438 -19.70 -10.24 20.41
CA PHE A 438 -20.05 -9.29 21.46
C PHE A 438 -20.50 -9.94 22.76
N ASN A 439 -20.47 -11.28 22.85
CA ASN A 439 -20.98 -12.04 23.99
C ASN A 439 -22.37 -11.55 24.46
N ARG A 440 -23.31 -11.32 23.53
CA ARG A 440 -24.63 -10.69 23.82
C ARG A 440 -25.55 -11.61 24.62
N ARG A 441 -25.26 -12.91 24.64
CA ARG A 441 -26.10 -13.95 25.21
C ARG A 441 -25.27 -15.16 25.64
N LEU A 442 -25.74 -15.85 26.67
CA LEU A 442 -25.03 -17.00 27.27
C LEU A 442 -24.93 -18.20 26.32
N ASP A 443 -25.95 -18.44 25.50
CA ASP A 443 -26.02 -19.56 24.56
C ASP A 443 -25.49 -19.21 23.15
N ALA A 444 -24.73 -18.11 22.99
CA ALA A 444 -24.23 -17.65 21.69
C ALA A 444 -23.37 -18.72 20.98
N THR A 445 -22.42 -19.28 21.73
CA THR A 445 -21.49 -20.31 21.23
C THR A 445 -22.24 -21.55 20.77
N GLU A 446 -23.16 -22.08 21.58
CA GLU A 446 -23.94 -23.28 21.26
C GLU A 446 -24.74 -23.08 19.98
N ARG A 447 -25.42 -21.94 19.84
CA ARG A 447 -26.23 -21.64 18.65
C ARG A 447 -25.40 -21.53 17.38
N LEU A 448 -24.25 -20.84 17.44
CA LEU A 448 -23.37 -20.73 16.27
C LEU A 448 -22.76 -22.09 15.91
N VAL A 449 -22.41 -22.92 16.89
CA VAL A 449 -21.92 -24.28 16.67
C VAL A 449 -23.00 -25.16 16.04
N SER A 450 -24.22 -25.15 16.57
CA SER A 450 -25.35 -25.89 15.99
C SER A 450 -25.65 -25.45 14.55
N TYR A 451 -25.62 -24.14 14.28
CA TYR A 451 -25.74 -23.63 12.92
C TYR A 451 -24.57 -24.06 12.03
N ALA A 452 -23.34 -24.01 12.55
CA ALA A 452 -22.17 -24.46 11.80
C ALA A 452 -22.23 -25.95 11.44
N GLU A 453 -22.92 -26.78 12.22
CA GLU A 453 -23.17 -28.19 11.91
C GLU A 453 -24.18 -28.38 10.78
N THR A 454 -25.22 -27.56 10.69
CA THR A 454 -26.16 -27.61 9.55
C THR A 454 -25.48 -27.19 8.24
N VAL A 455 -24.46 -26.35 8.33
CA VAL A 455 -23.62 -25.91 7.20
C VAL A 455 -22.45 -26.86 6.91
N LYS A 456 -22.13 -27.82 7.81
CA LYS A 456 -21.04 -28.81 7.66
C LYS A 456 -21.40 -30.01 6.76
N GLY A 457 -22.68 -30.23 6.48
CA GLY A 457 -23.16 -31.30 5.58
C GLY A 457 -23.14 -30.83 4.13
N ASP A 458 -22.27 -31.45 3.32
CA ASP A 458 -21.88 -30.98 1.99
C ASP A 458 -21.24 -29.59 2.05
N GLY A 459 -19.94 -29.55 2.39
CA GLY A 459 -19.10 -28.46 1.88
C GLY A 459 -19.45 -28.31 0.40
N PRO A 460 -19.72 -27.09 -0.09
CA PRO A 460 -20.37 -26.99 -1.37
C PRO A 460 -19.50 -27.77 -2.37
N LYS A 461 -20.04 -28.87 -2.90
CA LYS A 461 -20.05 -28.99 -4.35
C LYS A 461 -20.35 -27.57 -4.81
N LYS A 462 -19.57 -27.01 -5.73
CA LYS A 462 -19.89 -25.78 -6.45
C LYS A 462 -21.27 -25.88 -7.15
N VAL A 463 -22.31 -26.12 -6.39
CA VAL A 463 -23.62 -25.54 -6.51
C VAL A 463 -23.37 -24.22 -5.79
N GLU A 464 -22.70 -23.30 -6.50
CA GLU A 464 -23.04 -21.89 -6.29
C GLU A 464 -24.56 -21.85 -6.22
N ASP A 465 -25.12 -21.12 -5.27
CA ASP A 465 -26.55 -20.91 -5.20
C ASP A 465 -26.99 -20.19 -6.50
N GLN A 466 -27.13 -20.95 -7.60
CA GLN A 466 -27.40 -20.46 -8.94
C GLN A 466 -28.84 -19.94 -9.02
N ALA A 467 -29.55 -19.80 -7.90
CA ALA A 467 -30.77 -19.03 -7.81
C ALA A 467 -30.60 -17.64 -8.47
N TRP A 468 -29.42 -17.02 -8.34
CA TRP A 468 -29.13 -15.76 -9.04
C TRP A 468 -29.05 -15.91 -10.56
N ARG A 469 -28.69 -17.08 -11.10
CA ARG A 469 -28.68 -17.34 -12.56
C ARG A 469 -30.07 -17.24 -13.18
N GLY A 470 -31.13 -17.42 -12.39
CA GLY A 470 -32.52 -17.20 -12.80
C GLY A 470 -33.00 -15.75 -12.72
N TRP A 471 -32.17 -14.81 -12.25
CA TRP A 471 -32.52 -13.38 -12.21
C TRP A 471 -32.39 -12.74 -13.61
N PRO A 472 -33.02 -11.57 -13.84
CA PRO A 472 -32.77 -10.75 -15.03
C PRO A 472 -31.28 -10.45 -15.20
N VAL A 473 -30.81 -10.40 -16.45
CA VAL A 473 -29.39 -10.26 -16.79
C VAL A 473 -28.73 -9.05 -16.13
N GLU A 474 -29.45 -7.94 -15.99
CA GLU A 474 -28.96 -6.74 -15.30
C GLU A 474 -28.64 -7.00 -13.83
N LYS A 475 -29.51 -7.75 -13.13
CA LYS A 475 -29.29 -8.14 -11.74
C LYS A 475 -28.17 -9.17 -11.62
N ARG A 476 -27.98 -10.03 -12.61
CA ARG A 476 -26.87 -11.00 -12.65
C ARG A 476 -25.53 -10.32 -12.82
N LEU A 477 -25.44 -9.34 -13.73
CA LEU A 477 -24.25 -8.52 -13.93
C LEU A 477 -23.89 -7.72 -12.66
N ALA A 478 -24.88 -7.07 -12.04
CA ALA A 478 -24.68 -6.37 -10.77
C ALA A 478 -24.21 -7.32 -9.64
N HIS A 479 -24.84 -8.49 -9.52
CA HIS A 479 -24.44 -9.51 -8.55
C HIS A 479 -23.01 -10.00 -8.79
N ALA A 480 -22.65 -10.29 -10.05
CA ALA A 480 -21.31 -10.74 -10.42
C ALA A 480 -20.25 -9.68 -10.08
N LEU A 481 -20.54 -8.39 -10.27
CA LEU A 481 -19.65 -7.31 -9.86
C LEU A 481 -19.48 -7.23 -8.34
N ILE A 482 -20.57 -7.18 -7.57
CA ILE A 482 -20.53 -7.07 -6.10
C ILE A 482 -19.79 -8.26 -5.47
N LYS A 483 -20.02 -9.47 -5.98
CA LYS A 483 -19.38 -10.71 -5.48
C LYS A 483 -17.99 -10.98 -6.08
N GLY A 484 -17.62 -10.24 -7.11
CA GLY A 484 -16.39 -10.49 -7.88
C GLY A 484 -16.39 -11.84 -8.60
N ILE A 485 -17.53 -12.28 -9.13
CA ILE A 485 -17.67 -13.55 -9.87
C ILE A 485 -17.24 -13.33 -11.34
N MET A 486 -16.18 -14.03 -11.76
CA MET A 486 -15.71 -14.01 -13.15
C MET A 486 -16.35 -15.09 -14.03
N ASP A 487 -16.97 -16.09 -13.42
CA ASP A 487 -17.67 -17.17 -14.10
C ASP A 487 -18.97 -16.60 -14.70
N TYR A 488 -19.35 -17.03 -15.90
CA TYR A 488 -20.54 -16.57 -16.65
C TYR A 488 -20.59 -15.09 -17.06
N ILE A 489 -19.65 -14.25 -16.61
CA ILE A 489 -19.69 -12.81 -16.90
C ILE A 489 -19.76 -12.50 -18.40
N VAL A 490 -19.07 -13.29 -19.24
CA VAL A 490 -19.08 -13.13 -20.70
C VAL A 490 -20.45 -13.48 -21.28
N GLU A 491 -21.07 -14.56 -20.81
CA GLU A 491 -22.38 -15.01 -21.25
C GLU A 491 -23.48 -14.01 -20.87
N ASP A 492 -23.44 -13.52 -19.64
CA ASP A 492 -24.37 -12.50 -19.16
C ASP A 492 -24.17 -11.16 -19.89
N THR A 493 -22.92 -10.82 -20.20
CA THR A 493 -22.61 -9.61 -20.95
C THR A 493 -23.15 -9.70 -22.38
N GLU A 494 -23.04 -10.87 -23.03
CA GLU A 494 -23.61 -11.09 -24.36
C GLU A 494 -25.14 -11.05 -24.35
N GLU A 495 -25.79 -11.66 -23.36
CA GLU A 495 -27.24 -11.61 -23.22
C GLU A 495 -27.73 -10.17 -23.00
N ALA A 496 -27.05 -9.41 -22.14
CA ALA A 496 -27.36 -7.99 -21.95
C ALA A 496 -27.11 -7.17 -23.21
N ARG A 497 -26.07 -7.49 -23.99
CA ARG A 497 -25.77 -6.85 -25.29
C ARG A 497 -26.87 -7.10 -26.30
N GLN A 498 -27.40 -8.32 -26.40
CA GLN A 498 -28.50 -8.65 -27.30
C GLN A 498 -29.82 -7.96 -26.92
N ASN A 499 -30.01 -7.66 -25.64
CA ASN A 499 -31.19 -6.96 -25.12
C ASN A 499 -31.11 -5.43 -25.25
N ARG A 500 -30.02 -4.89 -25.81
CA ARG A 500 -29.76 -3.44 -25.94
C ARG A 500 -29.42 -3.10 -27.39
N GLU A 501 -29.71 -1.86 -27.80
CA GLU A 501 -29.42 -1.39 -29.17
C GLU A 501 -27.93 -1.17 -29.44
N LEU A 502 -27.17 -0.78 -28.41
CA LEU A 502 -25.73 -0.53 -28.49
C LEU A 502 -25.02 -1.31 -27.40
N ALA A 503 -23.88 -1.91 -27.74
CA ALA A 503 -23.04 -2.62 -26.77
C ALA A 503 -22.58 -1.71 -25.62
N LEU A 504 -22.43 -0.41 -25.88
CA LEU A 504 -22.06 0.61 -24.90
C LEU A 504 -23.07 0.71 -23.74
N HIS A 505 -24.37 0.56 -24.01
CA HIS A 505 -25.43 0.68 -23.01
C HIS A 505 -25.40 -0.43 -21.94
N VAL A 506 -24.74 -1.55 -22.22
CA VAL A 506 -24.49 -2.59 -21.21
C VAL A 506 -23.53 -2.08 -20.15
N ILE A 507 -22.57 -1.24 -20.56
CA ILE A 507 -21.65 -0.65 -19.61
C ILE A 507 -22.33 0.47 -18.83
N GLU A 508 -22.89 1.47 -19.53
CA GLU A 508 -23.53 2.63 -18.92
C GLU A 508 -24.72 2.30 -18.02
N GLY A 509 -25.37 1.14 -18.23
CA GLY A 509 -26.44 0.64 -17.39
C GLY A 509 -25.96 -0.39 -16.35
N PRO A 510 -26.21 -1.71 -16.57
CA PRO A 510 -26.10 -2.71 -15.52
C PRO A 510 -24.70 -2.87 -14.90
N LEU A 511 -23.63 -2.64 -15.67
CA LEU A 511 -22.27 -2.70 -15.12
C LEU A 511 -21.96 -1.48 -14.24
N MET A 512 -22.37 -0.28 -14.64
CA MET A 512 -22.23 0.94 -13.83
C MET A 512 -23.09 0.89 -12.57
N ASP A 513 -24.33 0.42 -12.67
CA ASP A 513 -25.21 0.24 -11.52
C ASP A 513 -24.57 -0.68 -10.46
N GLY A 514 -23.95 -1.79 -10.90
CA GLY A 514 -23.20 -2.68 -10.01
C GLY A 514 -21.99 -2.00 -9.36
N MET A 515 -21.23 -1.19 -10.11
CA MET A 515 -20.09 -0.45 -9.58
C MET A 515 -20.48 0.67 -8.61
N ASN A 516 -21.62 1.32 -8.81
CA ASN A 516 -22.14 2.32 -7.87
C ASN A 516 -22.41 1.68 -6.50
N VAL A 517 -23.04 0.50 -6.47
CA VAL A 517 -23.27 -0.26 -5.23
C VAL A 517 -21.94 -0.67 -4.57
N VAL A 518 -20.94 -1.09 -5.35
CA VAL A 518 -19.58 -1.36 -4.82
C VAL A 518 -18.97 -0.10 -4.18
N GLY A 519 -19.15 1.06 -4.80
CA GLY A 519 -18.72 2.35 -4.26
C GLY A 519 -19.40 2.71 -2.94
N ASP A 520 -20.72 2.55 -2.85
CA ASP A 520 -21.50 2.80 -1.64
C ASP A 520 -21.07 1.87 -0.50
N LEU A 521 -20.95 0.56 -0.77
CA LEU A 521 -20.53 -0.43 0.23
C LEU A 521 -19.10 -0.18 0.74
N PHE A 522 -18.19 0.27 -0.14
CA PHE A 522 -16.84 0.65 0.24
C PHE A 522 -16.84 1.93 1.09
N GLY A 523 -17.61 2.95 0.71
CA GLY A 523 -17.76 4.19 1.47
C GLY A 523 -18.36 3.98 2.86
N GLU A 524 -19.25 3.01 3.03
CA GLU A 524 -19.84 2.62 4.32
C GLU A 524 -18.94 1.71 5.17
N GLY A 525 -17.76 1.29 4.65
CA GLY A 525 -16.83 0.38 5.32
C GLY A 525 -17.30 -1.07 5.39
N LYS A 526 -18.31 -1.45 4.60
CA LYS A 526 -18.89 -2.81 4.53
C LYS A 526 -18.17 -3.69 3.49
N MET A 527 -17.46 -3.06 2.57
CA MET A 527 -16.58 -3.68 1.60
C MET A 527 -15.15 -3.18 1.81
N PHE A 528 -14.17 -4.08 1.69
CA PHE A 528 -12.75 -3.80 1.85
C PHE A 528 -12.05 -3.72 0.50
N LEU A 529 -10.85 -3.12 0.48
CA LEU A 529 -10.06 -2.90 -0.73
C LEU A 529 -9.89 -4.16 -1.62
N PRO A 530 -9.57 -5.35 -1.06
CA PRO A 530 -9.47 -6.59 -1.84
C PRO A 530 -10.72 -6.92 -2.66
N GLN A 531 -11.90 -6.65 -2.08
CA GLN A 531 -13.18 -6.96 -2.71
C GLN A 531 -13.46 -5.99 -3.86
N VAL A 532 -13.17 -4.70 -3.66
CA VAL A 532 -13.28 -3.68 -4.73
C VAL A 532 -12.38 -4.01 -5.91
N VAL A 533 -11.14 -4.44 -5.66
CA VAL A 533 -10.20 -4.88 -6.71
C VAL A 533 -10.77 -6.09 -7.47
N LYS A 534 -11.39 -7.04 -6.77
CA LYS A 534 -12.04 -8.20 -7.39
C LYS A 534 -13.22 -7.78 -8.28
N SER A 535 -14.06 -6.85 -7.83
CA SER A 535 -15.16 -6.27 -8.62
C SER A 535 -14.66 -5.57 -9.88
N ALA A 536 -13.60 -4.77 -9.78
CA ALA A 536 -12.99 -4.09 -10.92
C ALA A 536 -12.46 -5.07 -11.98
N ARG A 537 -11.96 -6.24 -11.58
CA ARG A 537 -11.53 -7.30 -12.52
C ARG A 537 -12.70 -7.91 -13.29
N VAL A 538 -13.82 -8.16 -12.62
CA VAL A 538 -15.06 -8.63 -13.28
C VAL A 538 -15.51 -7.62 -14.31
N MET A 539 -15.53 -6.34 -13.96
CA MET A 539 -15.87 -5.27 -14.89
C MET A 539 -14.93 -5.25 -16.09
N LYS A 540 -13.61 -5.26 -15.87
CA LYS A 540 -12.62 -5.27 -16.95
C LYS A 540 -12.84 -6.43 -17.93
N LYS A 541 -13.18 -7.62 -17.43
CA LYS A 541 -13.47 -8.80 -18.26
C LYS A 541 -14.75 -8.64 -19.10
N ALA A 542 -15.82 -8.11 -18.50
CA ALA A 542 -17.07 -7.81 -19.22
C ALA A 542 -16.83 -6.78 -20.34
N VAL A 543 -16.11 -5.71 -20.02
CA VAL A 543 -15.79 -4.63 -20.96
C VAL A 543 -14.93 -5.11 -22.11
N ALA A 544 -13.88 -5.88 -21.83
CA ALA A 544 -13.01 -6.46 -22.85
C ALA A 544 -13.78 -7.36 -23.84
N TYR A 545 -14.86 -8.00 -23.39
CA TYR A 545 -15.75 -8.78 -24.26
C TYR A 545 -16.61 -7.88 -25.16
N LEU A 546 -17.07 -6.72 -24.68
CA LEU A 546 -17.87 -5.78 -25.46
C LEU A 546 -17.03 -5.00 -26.48
N THR A 547 -15.73 -4.80 -26.23
CA THR A 547 -14.84 -3.98 -27.08
C THR A 547 -14.91 -4.30 -28.58
N PRO A 548 -14.83 -5.58 -29.03
CA PRO A 548 -14.92 -5.90 -30.45
C PRO A 548 -16.28 -5.57 -31.09
N TYR A 549 -17.37 -5.67 -30.31
CA TYR A 549 -18.73 -5.34 -30.79
C TYR A 549 -18.90 -3.83 -30.91
N ILE A 550 -18.39 -3.07 -29.93
CA ILE A 550 -18.34 -1.60 -29.98
C ILE A 550 -17.55 -1.15 -31.22
N GLU A 551 -16.41 -1.77 -31.51
CA GLU A 551 -15.64 -1.47 -32.73
C GLU A 551 -16.34 -1.87 -34.03
N ALA A 552 -17.10 -2.98 -34.05
CA ALA A 552 -17.84 -3.41 -35.23
C ALA A 552 -19.06 -2.52 -35.50
N GLU A 553 -19.81 -2.13 -34.46
CA GLU A 553 -20.89 -1.16 -34.52
C GLU A 553 -20.38 0.19 -35.07
N LYS A 554 -19.18 0.61 -34.64
CA LYS A 554 -18.48 1.79 -35.18
C LYS A 554 -18.18 1.69 -36.69
N ARG A 555 -17.76 0.51 -37.17
CA ARG A 555 -17.43 0.29 -38.60
C ARG A 555 -18.66 0.22 -39.52
N LEU A 556 -19.80 -0.25 -39.00
CA LEU A 556 -21.03 -0.46 -39.79
C LEU A 556 -21.85 0.80 -40.01
N ASN A 557 -21.81 1.76 -39.08
CA ASN A 557 -22.68 2.95 -39.10
C ASN A 557 -22.14 4.17 -39.86
N GLY A 558 -20.98 4.06 -40.53
CA GLY A 558 -20.58 4.95 -41.64
C GLY A 558 -20.70 6.48 -41.46
N ASP A 559 -20.52 6.96 -40.22
CA ASP A 559 -20.69 8.33 -39.67
C ASP A 559 -21.88 8.43 -38.70
N GLY A 560 -21.59 8.37 -37.39
CA GLY A 560 -22.56 8.77 -36.36
C GLY A 560 -22.48 8.13 -34.96
N ALA A 561 -21.53 7.23 -34.67
CA ALA A 561 -21.32 6.71 -33.31
C ALA A 561 -19.85 6.86 -32.88
N GLY A 562 -19.40 8.12 -32.89
CA GLY A 562 -18.28 8.69 -32.15
C GLY A 562 -16.86 8.23 -32.49
N GLU A 563 -16.06 9.14 -33.06
CA GLU A 563 -14.71 9.38 -32.51
C GLU A 563 -14.80 9.34 -30.97
N PRO A 564 -13.78 8.86 -30.24
CA PRO A 564 -13.83 8.91 -28.78
C PRO A 564 -14.34 10.29 -28.35
N LEU A 565 -15.38 10.32 -27.51
CA LEU A 565 -16.11 11.56 -27.18
C LEU A 565 -15.16 12.70 -26.80
N ALA A 566 -14.06 12.31 -26.15
CA ALA A 566 -12.85 13.05 -25.91
C ALA A 566 -11.70 12.05 -25.64
N LYS A 567 -10.46 12.48 -25.88
CA LYS A 567 -9.26 11.81 -25.39
C LYS A 567 -8.93 12.36 -24.01
N ILE A 568 -8.95 11.48 -23.00
CA ILE A 568 -8.76 11.85 -21.60
C ILE A 568 -7.47 11.21 -21.11
N LEU A 569 -6.55 12.04 -20.65
CA LEU A 569 -5.37 11.58 -19.91
C LEU A 569 -5.73 11.41 -18.45
N LEU A 570 -5.47 10.24 -17.86
CA LEU A 570 -5.66 10.00 -16.44
C LEU A 570 -4.32 9.71 -15.77
N ALA A 571 -4.10 10.33 -14.61
CA ALA A 571 -2.88 10.14 -13.84
C ALA A 571 -3.17 10.22 -12.34
N THR A 572 -2.60 9.32 -11.55
CA THR A 572 -2.56 9.54 -10.10
C THR A 572 -1.36 10.42 -9.87
N VAL A 573 -1.60 11.57 -9.24
CA VAL A 573 -0.59 12.60 -9.09
C VAL A 573 0.60 12.10 -8.28
N LYS A 574 1.74 12.76 -8.47
CA LYS A 574 2.98 12.43 -7.78
C LYS A 574 2.79 12.37 -6.26
N GLY A 575 3.45 11.42 -5.61
CA GLY A 575 3.31 11.20 -4.16
C GLY A 575 2.10 10.36 -3.77
N ASP A 576 1.27 9.95 -4.74
CA ASP A 576 0.10 9.13 -4.49
C ASP A 576 0.12 7.83 -5.30
N VAL A 577 0.04 6.72 -4.57
CA VAL A 577 -0.03 5.35 -5.09
C VAL A 577 -1.46 4.86 -5.22
N HIS A 578 -2.42 5.59 -4.68
CA HIS A 578 -3.81 5.16 -4.63
C HIS A 578 -4.46 5.45 -5.99
N ASP A 579 -4.19 4.60 -6.98
CA ASP A 579 -4.82 4.64 -8.29
C ASP A 579 -6.16 3.94 -8.36
N ILE A 580 -6.66 3.34 -7.29
CA ILE A 580 -7.90 2.55 -7.38
C ILE A 580 -9.05 3.42 -7.89
N GLY A 581 -9.21 4.64 -7.36
CA GLY A 581 -10.19 5.60 -7.87
C GLY A 581 -9.96 5.96 -9.34
N LYS A 582 -8.71 6.28 -9.72
CA LYS A 582 -8.34 6.56 -11.12
C LYS A 582 -8.61 5.38 -12.04
N ASN A 583 -8.22 4.18 -11.66
CA ASN A 583 -8.37 2.95 -12.43
C ASN A 583 -9.85 2.64 -12.61
N ILE A 584 -10.66 2.84 -11.56
CA ILE A 584 -12.12 2.77 -11.67
C ILE A 584 -12.61 3.82 -12.67
N VAL A 585 -12.25 5.10 -12.51
CA VAL A 585 -12.66 6.18 -13.42
C VAL A 585 -12.20 5.93 -14.86
N GLY A 586 -10.98 5.43 -15.07
CA GLY A 586 -10.42 5.12 -16.39
C GLY A 586 -11.09 3.91 -17.02
N VAL A 587 -11.42 2.89 -16.23
CA VAL A 587 -12.28 1.80 -16.68
C VAL A 587 -13.65 2.37 -17.05
N VAL A 588 -14.33 3.07 -16.14
CA VAL A 588 -15.66 3.68 -16.36
C VAL A 588 -15.68 4.57 -17.61
N LEU A 589 -14.80 5.56 -17.72
CA LEU A 589 -14.74 6.47 -18.87
C LEU A 589 -14.37 5.73 -20.17
N GLY A 590 -13.40 4.81 -20.12
CA GLY A 590 -13.07 3.96 -21.27
C GLY A 590 -14.26 3.11 -21.73
N CYS A 591 -15.15 2.77 -20.80
CA CYS A 591 -16.40 2.11 -21.10
C CYS A 591 -17.54 3.03 -21.56
N ASN A 592 -17.39 4.35 -21.46
CA ASN A 592 -18.32 5.37 -21.95
C ASN A 592 -17.78 5.99 -23.27
N ASN A 593 -17.00 5.23 -24.05
CA ASN A 593 -16.46 5.64 -25.35
C ASN A 593 -15.48 6.85 -25.31
N TYR A 594 -14.79 7.07 -24.18
CA TYR A 594 -13.64 7.99 -24.12
C TYR A 594 -12.34 7.24 -24.42
N GLU A 595 -11.37 7.88 -25.09
CA GLU A 595 -10.03 7.31 -25.26
C GLU A 595 -9.20 7.64 -24.02
N ILE A 596 -8.82 6.63 -23.25
CA ILE A 596 -8.12 6.82 -21.98
C ILE A 596 -6.63 6.58 -22.15
N ILE A 597 -5.84 7.61 -21.87
CA ILE A 597 -4.40 7.52 -21.73
C ILE A 597 -4.10 7.50 -20.24
N ASP A 598 -3.96 6.30 -19.70
CA ASP A 598 -3.62 6.11 -18.29
C ASP A 598 -2.09 6.11 -18.10
N LEU A 599 -1.59 7.11 -17.37
CA LEU A 599 -0.17 7.24 -17.06
C LEU A 599 0.28 6.47 -15.81
N GLY A 600 -0.66 5.86 -15.08
CA GLY A 600 -0.41 5.08 -13.88
C GLY A 600 -0.40 5.90 -12.59
N VAL A 601 0.28 5.37 -11.58
CA VAL A 601 0.47 6.01 -10.27
C VAL A 601 1.68 6.91 -10.22
N MET A 602 1.73 7.80 -9.22
CA MET A 602 2.91 8.61 -8.90
C MET A 602 3.45 9.42 -10.08
N VAL A 603 2.57 9.89 -10.95
CA VAL A 603 2.96 10.49 -12.23
C VAL A 603 3.39 11.94 -11.99
N PRO A 604 4.62 12.33 -12.36
CA PRO A 604 5.06 13.72 -12.25
C PRO A 604 4.28 14.64 -13.18
N ALA A 605 4.06 15.89 -12.74
CA ALA A 605 3.40 16.93 -13.53
C ALA A 605 3.99 17.07 -14.95
N GLU A 606 5.32 17.06 -15.07
CA GLU A 606 6.00 17.11 -16.37
C GLU A 606 5.54 16.01 -17.33
N LYS A 607 5.52 14.75 -16.89
CA LYS A 607 5.09 13.62 -17.73
C LYS A 607 3.61 13.72 -18.10
N ILE A 608 2.78 14.21 -17.18
CA ILE A 608 1.35 14.49 -17.43
C ILE A 608 1.22 15.51 -18.55
N LEU A 609 1.89 16.65 -18.44
CA LEU A 609 1.77 17.76 -19.37
C LEU A 609 2.44 17.48 -20.73
N GLU A 610 3.63 16.87 -20.74
CA GLU A 610 4.30 16.44 -21.97
C GLU A 610 3.46 15.43 -22.74
N THR A 611 2.88 14.43 -22.05
CA THR A 611 2.03 13.45 -22.71
C THR A 611 0.72 14.08 -23.15
N ALA A 612 0.11 14.96 -22.35
CA ALA A 612 -1.09 15.69 -22.73
C ALA A 612 -0.89 16.49 -24.03
N GLN A 613 0.26 17.16 -24.16
CA GLN A 613 0.61 17.92 -25.36
C GLN A 613 0.94 17.02 -26.56
N ARG A 614 1.72 15.96 -26.35
CA ARG A 614 2.12 15.03 -27.41
C ARG A 614 0.91 14.31 -28.02
N GLU A 615 0.02 13.84 -27.16
CA GLU A 615 -1.14 13.02 -27.56
C GLU A 615 -2.36 13.86 -27.91
N LYS A 616 -2.28 15.18 -27.72
CA LYS A 616 -3.33 16.19 -27.95
C LYS A 616 -4.62 15.80 -27.24
N VAL A 617 -4.55 15.63 -25.92
CA VAL A 617 -5.69 15.21 -25.10
C VAL A 617 -6.66 16.37 -24.89
N ASP A 618 -7.95 16.06 -24.87
CA ASP A 618 -9.03 17.01 -24.69
C ASP A 618 -9.28 17.32 -23.21
N ILE A 619 -8.96 16.39 -22.30
CA ILE A 619 -9.12 16.55 -20.85
C ILE A 619 -7.94 15.91 -20.11
N ILE A 620 -7.47 16.57 -19.06
CA ILE A 620 -6.52 16.00 -18.09
C ILE A 620 -7.28 15.69 -16.81
N GLY A 621 -7.27 14.42 -16.40
CA GLY A 621 -7.86 13.96 -15.14
C GLY A 621 -6.79 13.53 -14.14
N LEU A 622 -6.85 14.14 -12.95
CA LEU A 622 -5.92 13.88 -11.86
C LEU A 622 -6.64 13.19 -10.71
N SER A 623 -5.99 12.17 -10.16
CA SER A 623 -6.48 11.43 -9.00
C SER A 623 -5.52 11.53 -7.81
N GLY A 624 -6.07 11.61 -6.60
CA GLY A 624 -5.31 11.68 -5.36
C GLY A 624 -6.19 11.44 -4.14
N LEU A 625 -5.79 10.52 -3.26
CA LEU A 625 -6.52 10.10 -2.08
C LEU A 625 -6.13 10.89 -0.83
N ILE A 626 -4.88 11.35 -0.72
CA ILE A 626 -4.35 11.98 0.50
C ILE A 626 -4.30 13.51 0.34
N THR A 627 -4.31 14.24 1.46
CA THR A 627 -4.25 15.72 1.45
C THR A 627 -3.05 16.26 0.66
N PRO A 628 -1.83 15.71 0.80
CA PRO A 628 -0.69 16.11 -0.03
C PRO A 628 -0.92 15.95 -1.55
N SER A 629 -1.78 15.04 -1.96
CA SER A 629 -2.10 14.84 -3.38
C SER A 629 -2.95 15.96 -3.94
N LEU A 630 -3.75 16.64 -3.11
CA LEU A 630 -4.45 17.84 -3.56
C LEU A 630 -3.47 18.97 -3.84
N ASP A 631 -2.47 19.15 -2.98
CA ASP A 631 -1.41 20.13 -3.22
C ASP A 631 -0.65 19.80 -4.50
N GLU A 632 -0.48 18.51 -4.82
CA GLU A 632 0.10 18.09 -6.11
C GLU A 632 -0.83 18.38 -7.29
N MET A 633 -2.15 18.22 -7.16
CA MET A 633 -3.09 18.62 -8.22
C MET A 633 -3.07 20.13 -8.44
N VAL A 634 -3.00 20.92 -7.37
CA VAL A 634 -2.82 22.37 -7.43
C VAL A 634 -1.49 22.70 -8.10
N HIS A 635 -0.43 21.95 -7.80
CA HIS A 635 0.86 22.11 -8.46
C HIS A 635 0.76 21.83 -9.97
N VAL A 636 0.10 20.75 -10.39
CA VAL A 636 -0.11 20.46 -11.83
C VAL A 636 -0.91 21.60 -12.49
N ALA A 637 -1.94 22.13 -11.83
CA ALA A 637 -2.69 23.28 -12.32
C ALA A 637 -1.82 24.54 -12.46
N GLY A 638 -0.94 24.81 -11.48
CA GLY A 638 0.03 25.90 -11.55
C GLY A 638 1.04 25.73 -12.69
N GLU A 639 1.50 24.50 -12.93
CA GLU A 639 2.37 24.19 -14.07
C GLU A 639 1.64 24.32 -15.42
N MET A 640 0.35 23.97 -15.47
CA MET A 640 -0.51 24.21 -16.64
C MET A 640 -0.60 25.70 -16.96
N GLU A 641 -0.80 26.57 -15.96
CA GLU A 641 -0.79 28.02 -16.15
C GLU A 641 0.58 28.52 -16.62
N ARG A 642 1.66 28.06 -15.96
CA ARG A 642 3.05 28.43 -16.30
C ARG A 642 3.41 28.09 -17.74
N LEU A 643 2.90 26.96 -18.24
CA LEU A 643 3.13 26.46 -19.60
C LEU A 643 2.06 26.89 -20.61
N GLY A 644 1.04 27.63 -20.19
CA GLY A 644 -0.01 28.18 -21.07
C GLY A 644 -1.02 27.15 -21.59
N PHE A 645 -1.30 26.08 -20.84
CA PHE A 645 -2.33 25.10 -21.19
C PHE A 645 -3.74 25.69 -21.08
N THR A 646 -4.61 25.37 -22.04
CA THR A 646 -6.05 25.71 -22.02
C THR A 646 -6.96 24.48 -21.87
N THR A 647 -6.36 23.29 -21.75
CA THR A 647 -7.07 22.01 -21.64
C THR A 647 -7.80 21.92 -20.29
N PRO A 648 -9.09 21.52 -20.27
CA PRO A 648 -9.84 21.29 -19.03
C PRO A 648 -9.14 20.30 -18.07
N LEU A 649 -9.14 20.66 -16.77
CA LEU A 649 -8.60 19.86 -15.68
C LEU A 649 -9.74 19.27 -14.83
N LEU A 650 -9.83 17.94 -14.77
CA LEU A 650 -10.68 17.19 -13.85
C LEU A 650 -9.84 16.77 -12.64
N ILE A 651 -10.36 16.99 -11.44
CA ILE A 651 -9.69 16.68 -10.17
C ILE A 651 -10.60 15.81 -9.31
N GLY A 652 -10.10 14.68 -8.83
CA GLY A 652 -10.88 13.69 -8.09
C GLY A 652 -10.11 12.93 -7.02
N GLY A 653 -10.83 12.45 -6.01
CA GLY A 653 -10.30 11.59 -4.93
C GLY A 653 -10.86 11.94 -3.55
N ALA A 654 -10.60 11.12 -2.54
CA ALA A 654 -11.36 11.16 -1.27
C ALA A 654 -11.22 12.44 -0.45
N THR A 655 -10.16 13.22 -0.69
CA THR A 655 -9.89 14.47 0.04
C THR A 655 -10.39 15.71 -0.72
N THR A 656 -10.89 15.59 -1.96
CA THR A 656 -11.36 16.74 -2.73
C THR A 656 -12.55 17.43 -2.07
N SER A 657 -12.58 18.76 -2.13
CA SER A 657 -13.65 19.57 -1.54
C SER A 657 -13.96 20.77 -2.44
N ARG A 658 -15.11 21.42 -2.22
CA ARG A 658 -15.49 22.66 -2.92
C ARG A 658 -14.50 23.82 -2.80
N ILE A 659 -13.58 23.78 -1.84
CA ILE A 659 -12.53 24.79 -1.69
C ILE A 659 -11.39 24.55 -2.69
N HIS A 660 -11.23 23.30 -3.17
CA HIS A 660 -10.15 22.87 -4.05
C HIS A 660 -10.57 22.73 -5.53
N THR A 661 -11.88 22.68 -5.82
CA THR A 661 -12.50 22.65 -7.16
C THR A 661 -13.14 23.98 -7.49
#